data_AF-A0A2Z6GC75-F1
#
_entry.id   AF-A0A2Z6GC75-F1
#
_cell.length_a   1.000
_cell.length_b   1.000
_cell.length_c   1.000
_cell.angle_alpha   90.00
_cell.angle_beta   90.00
_cell.angle_gamma   90.00
#
_symmetry.space_group_name_H-M   'P 1'
#
loop_
_entity.id
_entity.type
_entity.pdbx_description
1 polymer ?
#
loop_
_entity_poly.entity_id
_entity_poly.type
_entity_poly.pdbx_seq_one_letter_code
_entity_poly.pdbx_strand_id
1 'polypeptide(L)'
;MGGLFGGGGQNIATSETRLGAIRFQTSAFGYPIPILYGQNRISGNLIWYGNFTPIAHTTTQSAGGKGGGGGTSSNTTYTYTTGLMIGLCEGQVAGIQRIWQGKNVMTLAQARLTQYVGAPGQAAWGFLTTSFAGQDLNYPNLAYVCSSNFDLGNSANLPNLSYEMAGKLRYSAAIVDANPASFIADFLTNDSYGALFPAGKLGSMSQFSNYCVANGIFLSPVVDAQKSAAEWITQWLKACNSTVIFSDGVLKFIPYGDEVVTGNGVTFTPSLTPLYDLTDDDFIGDTGSDPVIVTRTPQSDAFNRMQVEFSSRANNYNPEIAEAKDQANIEAYGLRPNNPVKIPEICTLAVARHVAQLMLQRGLYVRNHYEFRLPWKYALLEPMDIVTLTDSALGLDREPVRIVSIEEDAEGLLSVIAEELPIGVAGAAKYVTQGGTGFQIDYNAAPGNANAPVIFEAPDLLTAGSGLEIWIATSGGANWGGYEVWVSRDNATYQRVGEMHGKARHGVLTAAMATGGDPDTLHSLAVDISISGGQLTGGTQANADALNTLCYVDGELLAFQSATLTGVGKYTLGTYLRRGAYGTTIGAHNKGSLFARLDKAVFKYPFTADMIGTPVYLKLLSFNLYGGAKQTLDTVQPITWNVTGAALKSPLPNVTGLSNAYRNGQTLLSWQLVTDFRTVDYEIRRGTNWQTAIVLGRTPLTEFVIAQNGTYWVAAHYSNAQGVTAYSATPVDITIGGAILPANVVASWNEAATGWAGTCTTPAFRDPVEQAVKLGGSALFSAIPLISAANTVEYYGGIATGGYYQIPVSHEIDIGTAQACNVSVGVQAASDTPFALVSTIPVFSAQASVQGNFSGKSSLAIEIDTAQNNLVWQGWRPFVPGQYIARRFRFRVKLISADPTVSTILTGMTFSVDMPDRVDTGTALAVPAAGKAVVFATPFQIVPNVQITILNPVAGDVIAFPAQPTTTGFTVQITNAGVGVARNINWLAKGY
;
A
#
# COMPACT_ATOMS: atom_id res chain seq x y z
N MET A 1 -18.93 -7.70 -57.41
CA MET A 1 -18.11 -8.78 -56.84
C MET A 1 -17.07 -8.11 -55.95
N GLY A 2 -17.22 -7.88 -54.63
CA GLY A 2 -17.91 -8.61 -53.56
C GLY A 2 -17.30 -10.01 -53.41
N GLY A 3 -16.69 -10.46 -52.32
CA GLY A 3 -16.26 -9.92 -51.02
C GLY A 3 -15.01 -10.74 -50.60
N LEU A 4 -14.56 -10.96 -49.37
CA LEU A 4 -14.94 -10.60 -48.00
C LEU A 4 -13.79 -11.18 -47.15
N PHE A 5 -12.82 -10.38 -46.72
CA PHE A 5 -11.82 -10.80 -45.70
C PHE A 5 -12.00 -9.92 -44.46
N GLY A 6 -12.93 -10.32 -43.60
CA GLY A 6 -13.09 -9.76 -42.26
C GLY A 6 -12.40 -10.68 -41.25
N GLY A 7 -11.21 -10.28 -40.80
CA GLY A 7 -10.58 -10.86 -39.61
C GLY A 7 -11.29 -10.36 -38.36
N GLY A 8 -12.33 -11.08 -37.93
CA GLY A 8 -13.02 -10.82 -36.66
C GLY A 8 -12.17 -11.29 -35.48
N GLY A 9 -11.94 -10.41 -34.51
CA GLY A 9 -11.31 -10.75 -33.24
C GLY A 9 -12.08 -11.89 -32.57
N GLN A 10 -11.38 -12.94 -32.16
CA GLN A 10 -12.00 -14.08 -31.50
C GLN A 10 -12.38 -13.72 -30.07
N ASN A 11 -13.67 -13.91 -29.72
CA ASN A 11 -14.14 -13.87 -28.35
C ASN A 11 -13.82 -15.22 -27.70
N ILE A 12 -13.04 -15.20 -26.61
CA ILE A 12 -12.67 -16.42 -25.88
C ILE A 12 -13.61 -16.52 -24.68
N ALA A 13 -14.46 -17.55 -24.66
CA ALA A 13 -15.32 -17.88 -23.53
C ALA A 13 -14.79 -19.13 -22.84
N THR A 14 -14.29 -18.99 -21.61
CA THR A 14 -13.91 -20.11 -20.75
C THR A 14 -14.96 -20.26 -19.65
N SER A 15 -15.55 -21.45 -19.55
CA SER A 15 -16.49 -21.79 -18.48
C SER A 15 -15.92 -22.98 -17.71
N GLU A 16 -15.91 -22.89 -16.39
CA GLU A 16 -15.65 -24.04 -15.54
C GLU A 16 -16.75 -25.09 -15.69
N THR A 17 -16.42 -26.36 -15.45
CA THR A 17 -17.38 -27.47 -15.46
C THR A 17 -18.33 -27.34 -14.27
N ARG A 18 -19.60 -27.05 -14.55
CA ARG A 18 -20.68 -27.00 -13.55
C ARG A 18 -20.85 -28.37 -12.90
N LEU A 19 -20.80 -28.41 -11.56
CA LEU A 19 -21.12 -29.61 -10.79
C LEU A 19 -22.64 -29.76 -10.60
N GLY A 20 -23.13 -30.99 -10.60
CA GLY A 20 -24.57 -31.30 -10.54
C GLY A 20 -25.09 -31.80 -9.19
N ALA A 21 -24.21 -32.12 -8.24
CA ALA A 21 -24.59 -32.66 -6.94
C ALA A 21 -23.51 -32.40 -5.88
N ILE A 22 -23.91 -32.44 -4.60
CA ILE A 22 -23.00 -32.46 -3.46
C ILE A 22 -22.16 -33.74 -3.46
N ARG A 23 -20.90 -33.64 -3.03
CA ARG A 23 -19.97 -34.76 -2.90
C ARG A 23 -19.62 -34.97 -1.42
N PHE A 24 -19.68 -36.22 -0.97
CA PHE A 24 -19.26 -36.64 0.38
C PHE A 24 -18.58 -38.01 0.29
N GLN A 25 -17.60 -38.26 1.15
CA GLN A 25 -16.64 -39.36 0.95
C GLN A 25 -17.14 -40.74 1.40
N THR A 26 -18.07 -40.83 2.36
CA THR A 26 -18.64 -42.12 2.81
C THR A 26 -19.95 -41.91 3.57
N SER A 27 -20.90 -42.83 3.40
CA SER A 27 -21.97 -43.08 4.38
C SER A 27 -21.61 -44.33 5.16
N ALA A 28 -21.66 -44.27 6.49
CA ALA A 28 -21.30 -45.40 7.34
C ALA A 28 -22.44 -45.68 8.33
N PHE A 29 -22.92 -46.92 8.32
CA PHE A 29 -23.94 -47.40 9.25
C PHE A 29 -23.28 -47.82 10.57
N GLY A 30 -23.91 -47.54 11.70
CA GLY A 30 -23.43 -47.95 13.03
C GLY A 30 -22.63 -46.91 13.82
N TYR A 31 -22.51 -45.66 13.35
CA TYR A 31 -21.98 -44.58 14.18
C TYR A 31 -22.96 -44.26 15.33
N PRO A 32 -22.48 -44.12 16.58
CA PRO A 32 -23.34 -43.77 17.71
C PRO A 32 -23.85 -42.33 17.59
N ILE A 33 -25.08 -42.11 18.06
CA ILE A 33 -25.56 -40.75 18.36
C ILE A 33 -24.91 -40.37 19.70
N PRO A 34 -24.08 -39.32 19.75
CA PRO A 34 -23.32 -39.04 20.95
C PRO A 34 -24.22 -38.49 22.06
N ILE A 35 -23.94 -38.87 23.31
CA ILE A 35 -24.55 -38.24 24.48
C ILE A 35 -23.56 -37.19 25.01
N LEU A 36 -24.03 -35.96 25.19
CA LEU A 36 -23.20 -34.85 25.66
C LEU A 36 -23.72 -34.30 26.99
N TYR A 37 -22.84 -34.33 27.99
CA TYR A 37 -23.05 -33.65 29.27
C TYR A 37 -22.12 -32.44 29.38
N GLY A 38 -22.57 -31.41 30.09
CA GLY A 38 -21.79 -30.17 30.25
C GLY A 38 -21.66 -29.40 28.94
N GLN A 39 -20.48 -28.84 28.65
CA GLN A 39 -20.21 -28.09 27.42
C GLN A 39 -18.92 -28.56 26.74
N ASN A 40 -19.06 -29.24 25.61
CA ASN A 40 -17.95 -29.77 24.83
C ASN A 40 -18.11 -29.51 23.33
N ARG A 41 -17.02 -29.70 22.56
CA ARG A 41 -17.01 -29.63 21.11
C ARG A 41 -17.27 -31.02 20.52
N ILE A 42 -18.30 -31.12 19.69
CA ILE A 42 -18.66 -32.36 18.98
C ILE A 42 -18.73 -32.12 17.48
N SER A 43 -18.62 -33.19 16.71
CA SER A 43 -18.87 -33.18 15.26
C SER A 43 -20.24 -33.77 14.97
N GLY A 44 -20.88 -33.32 13.90
CA GLY A 44 -22.20 -33.79 13.51
C GLY A 44 -22.17 -34.72 12.30
N ASN A 45 -23.21 -35.53 12.15
CA ASN A 45 -23.41 -36.44 11.03
C ASN A 45 -24.49 -35.90 10.08
N LEU A 46 -24.24 -35.91 8.77
CA LEU A 46 -25.23 -35.51 7.77
C LEU A 46 -26.39 -36.52 7.75
N ILE A 47 -27.61 -36.07 8.04
CA ILE A 47 -28.82 -36.91 8.10
C ILE A 47 -29.82 -36.62 6.97
N TRP A 48 -29.71 -35.47 6.31
CA TRP A 48 -30.47 -35.14 5.10
C TRP A 48 -29.71 -34.14 4.21
N TYR A 49 -29.89 -34.21 2.90
CA TYR A 49 -29.41 -33.21 1.93
C TYR A 49 -30.35 -33.12 0.72
N GLY A 50 -30.41 -31.95 0.08
CA GLY A 50 -31.24 -31.69 -1.09
C GLY A 50 -31.03 -30.28 -1.64
N ASN A 51 -31.87 -29.83 -2.57
CA ASN A 51 -31.87 -28.45 -3.08
C ASN A 51 -30.49 -27.91 -3.56
N PHE A 52 -29.67 -28.75 -4.20
CA PHE A 52 -28.35 -28.35 -4.68
C PHE A 52 -28.46 -27.37 -5.85
N THR A 53 -28.00 -26.13 -5.64
CA THR A 53 -28.15 -25.02 -6.60
C THR A 53 -26.79 -24.41 -6.94
N PRO A 54 -26.35 -24.49 -8.21
CA PRO A 54 -25.17 -23.78 -8.69
C PRO A 54 -25.53 -22.34 -9.10
N ILE A 55 -24.68 -21.39 -8.72
CA ILE A 55 -24.81 -19.95 -8.96
C ILE A 55 -23.63 -19.54 -9.87
N ALA A 56 -23.93 -19.00 -11.05
CA ALA A 56 -22.92 -18.61 -12.04
C ALA A 56 -22.42 -17.18 -11.81
N HIS A 57 -21.10 -16.97 -11.91
CA HIS A 57 -20.44 -15.67 -11.87
C HIS A 57 -19.67 -15.46 -13.17
N THR A 58 -20.08 -14.50 -14.00
CA THR A 58 -19.44 -14.22 -15.29
C THR A 58 -18.70 -12.89 -15.25
N THR A 59 -17.37 -12.93 -15.45
CA THR A 59 -16.52 -11.74 -15.57
C THR A 59 -16.14 -11.53 -17.03
N THR A 60 -16.32 -10.31 -17.55
CA THR A 60 -15.98 -9.96 -18.92
C THR A 60 -14.85 -8.93 -18.93
N GLN A 61 -13.76 -9.21 -19.66
CA GLN A 61 -12.65 -8.30 -19.85
C GLN A 61 -12.53 -7.91 -21.33
N SER A 62 -12.43 -6.61 -21.59
CA SER A 62 -12.17 -6.05 -22.92
C SER A 62 -10.69 -5.68 -23.03
N ALA A 63 -9.94 -6.31 -23.94
CA ALA A 63 -8.57 -5.93 -24.22
C ALA A 63 -8.54 -4.64 -25.06
N GLY A 64 -8.06 -3.54 -24.49
CA GLY A 64 -7.87 -2.27 -25.18
C GLY A 64 -6.57 -2.24 -25.99
N GLY A 65 -6.65 -2.54 -27.29
CA GLY A 65 -5.57 -2.31 -28.25
C GLY A 65 -5.81 -1.06 -29.09
N LYS A 66 -4.80 -0.18 -29.23
CA LYS A 66 -4.80 0.91 -30.22
C LYS A 66 -4.70 0.31 -31.62
N GLY A 67 -5.85 0.09 -32.26
CA GLY A 67 -5.97 -0.46 -33.61
C GLY A 67 -7.19 -1.38 -33.66
N GLY A 68 -8.26 -0.94 -34.34
CA GLY A 68 -9.59 -1.55 -34.28
C GLY A 68 -9.60 -3.08 -34.42
N GLY A 69 -9.97 -3.76 -33.33
CA GLY A 69 -10.09 -5.21 -33.24
C GLY A 69 -9.99 -5.74 -31.80
N GLY A 70 -10.79 -5.20 -30.87
CA GLY A 70 -10.80 -5.65 -29.48
C GLY A 70 -11.57 -6.95 -29.30
N GLY A 71 -10.89 -8.06 -28.99
CA GLY A 71 -11.53 -9.31 -28.58
C GLY A 71 -12.02 -9.22 -27.13
N THR A 72 -13.20 -9.78 -26.86
CA THR A 72 -13.79 -9.86 -25.51
C THR A 72 -13.51 -11.23 -24.92
N SER A 73 -12.89 -11.32 -23.74
CA SER A 73 -12.76 -12.57 -22.99
C SER A 73 -13.81 -12.63 -21.88
N SER A 74 -14.55 -13.74 -21.82
CA SER A 74 -15.56 -13.98 -20.78
C SER A 74 -15.20 -15.23 -20.00
N ASN A 75 -15.16 -15.12 -18.67
CA ASN A 75 -14.85 -16.22 -17.77
C ASN A 75 -16.03 -16.46 -16.84
N THR A 76 -16.59 -17.67 -16.84
CA THR A 76 -17.72 -18.05 -15.96
C THR A 76 -17.27 -19.08 -14.93
N THR A 77 -17.35 -18.72 -13.65
CA THR A 77 -17.10 -19.61 -12.49
C THR A 77 -18.40 -19.89 -11.74
N TYR A 78 -18.43 -20.93 -10.90
CA TYR A 78 -19.63 -21.31 -10.15
C TYR A 78 -19.38 -21.34 -8.63
N THR A 79 -20.34 -20.80 -7.87
CA THR A 79 -20.48 -21.09 -6.44
C THR A 79 -21.68 -22.00 -6.20
N TYR A 80 -21.69 -22.78 -5.12
CA TYR A 80 -22.73 -23.79 -4.87
C TYR A 80 -23.42 -23.56 -3.53
N THR A 81 -24.73 -23.81 -3.52
CA THR A 81 -25.53 -23.87 -2.28
C THR A 81 -26.29 -25.18 -2.21
N THR A 82 -26.62 -25.64 -1.01
CA THR A 82 -27.39 -26.88 -0.82
C THR A 82 -28.31 -26.78 0.39
N GLY A 83 -29.45 -27.44 0.35
CA GLY A 83 -30.20 -27.79 1.55
C GLY A 83 -29.50 -28.93 2.30
N LEU A 84 -29.40 -28.85 3.63
CA LEU A 84 -28.84 -29.91 4.47
C LEU A 84 -29.42 -29.95 5.88
N MET A 85 -29.26 -31.10 6.53
CA MET A 85 -29.51 -31.34 7.95
C MET A 85 -28.38 -32.20 8.54
N ILE A 86 -27.84 -31.79 9.70
CA ILE A 86 -26.74 -32.45 10.40
C ILE A 86 -27.19 -32.77 11.83
N GLY A 87 -27.27 -34.05 12.16
CA GLY A 87 -27.54 -34.54 13.52
C GLY A 87 -26.31 -34.39 14.42
N LEU A 88 -26.52 -33.95 15.65
CA LEU A 88 -25.46 -33.55 16.58
C LEU A 88 -25.35 -34.51 17.76
N CYS A 89 -26.38 -34.59 18.61
CA CYS A 89 -26.35 -35.39 19.83
C CYS A 89 -27.76 -35.76 20.32
N GLU A 90 -27.79 -36.74 21.22
CA GLU A 90 -29.01 -37.26 21.83
C GLU A 90 -29.60 -36.29 22.88
N GLY A 91 -30.91 -36.13 22.80
CA GLY A 91 -31.80 -35.36 23.66
C GLY A 91 -31.70 -33.84 23.57
N GLN A 92 -32.47 -33.18 24.44
CA GLN A 92 -32.57 -31.73 24.44
C GLN A 92 -31.29 -31.06 24.95
N VAL A 93 -30.75 -30.12 24.17
CA VAL A 93 -29.59 -29.28 24.51
C VAL A 93 -29.98 -27.83 24.75
N ALA A 94 -29.15 -27.07 25.46
CA ALA A 94 -29.39 -25.65 25.70
C ALA A 94 -29.11 -24.77 24.46
N GLY A 95 -28.17 -25.19 23.60
CA GLY A 95 -27.84 -24.44 22.38
C GLY A 95 -26.40 -24.60 21.91
N ILE A 96 -26.14 -24.16 20.69
CA ILE A 96 -24.79 -24.04 20.11
C ILE A 96 -24.17 -22.71 20.56
N GLN A 97 -22.93 -22.76 21.07
CA GLN A 97 -22.17 -21.58 21.48
C GLN A 97 -21.30 -21.05 20.34
N ARG A 98 -20.57 -21.95 19.66
CA ARG A 98 -19.65 -21.63 18.55
C ARG A 98 -19.66 -22.75 17.51
N ILE A 99 -19.38 -22.40 16.26
CA ILE A 99 -19.24 -23.33 15.14
C ILE A 99 -17.86 -23.15 14.54
N TRP A 100 -17.15 -24.24 14.27
CA TRP A 100 -15.90 -24.21 13.51
C TRP A 100 -16.13 -24.79 12.11
N GLN A 101 -15.74 -24.02 11.10
CA GLN A 101 -15.62 -24.46 9.71
C GLN A 101 -14.12 -24.51 9.37
N GLY A 102 -13.49 -25.68 9.52
CA GLY A 102 -12.03 -25.76 9.52
C GLY A 102 -11.41 -24.91 10.64
N LYS A 103 -10.67 -23.85 10.26
CA LYS A 103 -10.05 -22.90 11.21
C LYS A 103 -10.93 -21.69 11.55
N ASN A 104 -11.98 -21.44 10.78
CA ASN A 104 -12.84 -20.27 10.96
C ASN A 104 -13.88 -20.53 12.06
N VAL A 105 -14.05 -19.58 12.99
CA VAL A 105 -15.07 -19.62 14.03
C VAL A 105 -16.25 -18.75 13.62
N MET A 106 -17.46 -19.30 13.72
CA MET A 106 -18.70 -18.70 13.24
C MET A 106 -19.83 -18.88 14.24
N THR A 107 -20.78 -17.96 14.20
CA THR A 107 -22.11 -18.10 14.83
C THR A 107 -23.05 -18.90 13.93
N LEU A 108 -24.17 -19.38 14.49
CA LEU A 108 -25.25 -20.03 13.73
C LEU A 108 -25.71 -19.18 12.52
N ALA A 109 -25.91 -17.88 12.75
CA ALA A 109 -26.36 -16.95 11.71
C ALA A 109 -25.31 -16.78 10.59
N GLN A 110 -24.03 -16.62 10.95
CA GLN A 110 -22.94 -16.52 9.97
C GLN A 110 -22.82 -17.80 9.13
N ALA A 111 -23.03 -18.97 9.75
CA ALA A 111 -23.00 -20.26 9.06
C ALA A 111 -24.29 -20.56 8.26
N ARG A 112 -25.29 -19.67 8.29
CA ARG A 112 -26.64 -19.87 7.72
C ARG A 112 -27.31 -21.15 8.22
N LEU A 113 -27.07 -21.51 9.48
CA LEU A 113 -27.61 -22.70 10.12
C LEU A 113 -28.71 -22.31 11.12
N THR A 114 -29.78 -23.08 11.14
CA THR A 114 -30.85 -23.04 12.14
C THR A 114 -30.73 -24.28 13.03
N GLN A 115 -30.73 -24.08 14.34
CA GLN A 115 -30.66 -25.16 15.32
C GLN A 115 -32.04 -25.68 15.69
N TYR A 116 -32.17 -27.00 15.78
CA TYR A 116 -33.22 -27.74 16.47
C TYR A 116 -32.59 -28.40 17.70
N VAL A 117 -33.18 -28.14 18.86
CA VAL A 117 -32.53 -28.43 20.14
C VAL A 117 -32.70 -29.88 20.61
N GLY A 118 -33.45 -30.73 19.90
CA GLY A 118 -33.67 -32.13 20.29
C GLY A 118 -34.74 -32.31 21.35
N ALA A 119 -35.76 -31.46 21.37
CA ALA A 119 -36.90 -31.63 22.29
C ALA A 119 -37.76 -32.85 21.89
N PRO A 120 -38.37 -33.58 22.84
CA PRO A 120 -39.21 -34.75 22.54
C PRO A 120 -40.35 -34.46 21.55
N GLY A 121 -40.92 -33.25 21.63
CA GLY A 121 -42.01 -32.79 20.76
C GLY A 121 -41.57 -31.80 19.67
N GLN A 122 -40.29 -31.81 19.25
CA GLN A 122 -39.83 -30.85 18.24
C GLN A 122 -40.54 -31.08 16.89
N ALA A 123 -40.86 -29.97 16.20
CA ALA A 123 -41.52 -30.02 14.91
C ALA A 123 -40.54 -30.44 13.80
N ALA A 124 -41.07 -30.98 12.70
CA ALA A 124 -40.30 -31.17 11.48
C ALA A 124 -39.78 -29.83 10.94
N TRP A 125 -38.63 -29.87 10.25
CA TRP A 125 -38.06 -28.66 9.66
C TRP A 125 -38.97 -28.10 8.56
N GLY A 126 -39.54 -26.91 8.77
CA GLY A 126 -40.58 -26.34 7.90
C GLY A 126 -40.22 -26.21 6.42
N PHE A 127 -38.92 -26.11 6.08
CA PHE A 127 -38.47 -26.14 4.67
C PHE A 127 -38.76 -27.49 4.00
N LEU A 128 -38.57 -28.61 4.71
CA LEU A 128 -38.92 -29.94 4.18
C LEU A 128 -40.41 -30.11 4.04
N THR A 129 -41.19 -29.67 5.05
CA THR A 129 -42.66 -29.73 5.00
C THR A 129 -43.22 -28.95 3.81
N THR A 130 -42.59 -27.83 3.44
CA THR A 130 -43.05 -26.97 2.33
C THR A 130 -42.53 -27.42 0.97
N SER A 131 -41.25 -27.79 0.87
CA SER A 131 -40.55 -27.95 -0.42
C SER A 131 -40.22 -29.41 -0.78
N PHE A 132 -40.24 -30.33 0.18
CA PHE A 132 -39.86 -31.73 0.04
C PHE A 132 -40.83 -32.65 0.82
N ALA A 133 -42.13 -32.52 0.54
CA ALA A 133 -43.18 -33.25 1.24
C ALA A 133 -42.93 -34.78 1.24
N GLY A 134 -43.07 -35.41 2.41
CA GLY A 134 -42.81 -36.85 2.60
C GLY A 134 -41.37 -37.17 3.03
N GLN A 135 -40.48 -36.17 3.11
CA GLN A 135 -39.14 -36.30 3.69
C GLN A 135 -38.98 -35.55 5.02
N ASP A 136 -40.04 -34.92 5.51
CA ASP A 136 -40.09 -34.07 6.69
C ASP A 136 -40.23 -34.87 7.99
N LEU A 137 -39.18 -35.60 8.34
CA LEU A 137 -39.07 -36.28 9.63
C LEU A 137 -38.84 -35.25 10.76
N ASN A 138 -39.45 -35.48 11.91
CA ASN A 138 -39.37 -34.61 13.08
C ASN A 138 -38.22 -34.96 14.05
N TYR A 139 -37.53 -36.09 13.84
CA TYR A 139 -36.36 -36.55 14.61
C TYR A 139 -36.45 -36.28 16.12
N PRO A 140 -37.46 -36.80 16.84
CA PRO A 140 -37.61 -36.52 18.27
C PRO A 140 -36.36 -36.93 19.06
N ASN A 141 -36.01 -36.16 20.08
CA ASN A 141 -34.82 -36.39 20.91
C ASN A 141 -33.47 -36.32 20.16
N LEU A 142 -33.40 -35.77 18.95
CA LEU A 142 -32.12 -35.54 18.27
C LEU A 142 -31.88 -34.04 18.10
N ALA A 143 -30.83 -33.51 18.72
CA ALA A 143 -30.38 -32.16 18.41
C ALA A 143 -29.75 -32.15 17.00
N TYR A 144 -30.16 -31.22 16.14
CA TYR A 144 -29.63 -31.12 14.79
C TYR A 144 -29.56 -29.66 14.32
N VAL A 145 -28.75 -29.39 13.29
CA VAL A 145 -28.77 -28.11 12.57
C VAL A 145 -29.21 -28.32 11.13
N CYS A 146 -29.86 -27.32 10.55
CA CYS A 146 -30.34 -27.37 9.18
C CYS A 146 -30.13 -26.04 8.46
N SER A 147 -30.12 -26.08 7.14
CA SER A 147 -30.05 -24.90 6.28
C SER A 147 -30.68 -25.22 4.93
N SER A 148 -31.52 -24.32 4.40
CA SER A 148 -32.16 -24.48 3.08
C SER A 148 -31.23 -24.16 1.91
N ASN A 149 -30.14 -23.43 2.20
CA ASN A 149 -29.24 -22.83 1.23
C ASN A 149 -27.83 -22.65 1.85
N PHE A 150 -27.31 -23.71 2.46
CA PHE A 150 -25.97 -23.76 3.02
C PHE A 150 -24.94 -23.44 1.93
N ASP A 151 -23.98 -22.57 2.24
CA ASP A 151 -22.99 -22.09 1.30
C ASP A 151 -21.80 -23.05 1.22
N LEU A 152 -21.54 -23.60 0.04
CA LEU A 152 -20.40 -24.48 -0.23
C LEU A 152 -19.24 -23.74 -0.94
N GLY A 153 -19.40 -22.45 -1.24
CA GLY A 153 -18.43 -21.67 -2.00
C GLY A 153 -18.15 -22.29 -3.37
N ASN A 154 -16.88 -22.41 -3.74
CA ASN A 154 -16.46 -22.93 -5.05
C ASN A 154 -16.34 -24.46 -5.09
N SER A 155 -16.73 -25.16 -4.02
CA SER A 155 -16.60 -26.61 -3.87
C SER A 155 -17.97 -27.27 -3.83
N ALA A 156 -18.06 -28.54 -4.24
CA ALA A 156 -19.24 -29.38 -3.97
C ALA A 156 -19.09 -30.26 -2.71
N ASN A 157 -17.95 -30.15 -2.00
CA ASN A 157 -17.71 -30.91 -0.78
C ASN A 157 -18.27 -30.18 0.44
N LEU A 158 -18.91 -30.93 1.35
CA LEU A 158 -19.30 -30.38 2.64
C LEU A 158 -18.02 -30.01 3.44
N PRO A 159 -17.93 -28.80 4.00
CA PRO A 159 -16.81 -28.40 4.84
C PRO A 159 -16.82 -29.18 6.17
N ASN A 160 -15.64 -29.34 6.78
CA ASN A 160 -15.56 -29.95 8.11
C ASN A 160 -16.14 -28.98 9.16
N LEU A 161 -17.30 -29.36 9.72
CA LEU A 161 -18.05 -28.60 10.71
C LEU A 161 -18.01 -29.29 12.07
N SER A 162 -17.74 -28.51 13.11
CA SER A 162 -17.84 -28.95 14.51
C SER A 162 -18.45 -27.84 15.37
N TYR A 163 -19.06 -28.22 16.49
CA TYR A 163 -19.98 -27.39 17.26
C TYR A 163 -19.61 -27.44 18.73
N GLU A 164 -19.44 -26.27 19.37
CA GLU A 164 -19.41 -26.19 20.82
C GLU A 164 -20.85 -26.19 21.31
N MET A 165 -21.20 -27.26 21.98
CA MET A 165 -22.56 -27.55 22.38
C MET A 165 -22.70 -27.37 23.88
N ALA A 166 -23.71 -26.62 24.30
CA ALA A 166 -24.16 -26.61 25.69
C ALA A 166 -25.13 -27.79 25.88
N GLY A 167 -24.59 -28.93 26.31
CA GLY A 167 -25.30 -30.19 26.50
C GLY A 167 -26.13 -30.25 27.79
N LYS A 168 -26.42 -31.49 28.20
CA LYS A 168 -27.29 -31.81 29.34
C LYS A 168 -26.59 -31.57 30.67
N LEU A 169 -27.39 -31.40 31.74
CA LEU A 169 -26.94 -31.42 33.14
C LEU A 169 -25.78 -30.46 33.48
N ARG A 170 -25.73 -29.30 32.81
CA ARG A 170 -24.82 -28.20 33.20
C ARG A 170 -25.09 -27.81 34.65
N TYR A 171 -24.02 -27.66 35.45
CA TYR A 171 -24.19 -27.38 36.87
C TYR A 171 -24.84 -26.00 37.12
N SER A 172 -24.45 -24.97 36.37
CA SER A 172 -25.09 -23.66 36.40
C SER A 172 -24.81 -22.83 35.14
N ALA A 173 -25.30 -21.59 35.10
CA ALA A 173 -24.92 -20.64 34.06
C ALA A 173 -23.42 -20.30 34.10
N ALA A 174 -22.82 -20.23 35.30
CA ALA A 174 -21.41 -19.90 35.50
C ALA A 174 -20.47 -21.11 35.34
N ILE A 175 -20.92 -22.29 35.78
CA ILE A 175 -20.18 -23.55 35.65
C ILE A 175 -20.90 -24.40 34.62
N VAL A 176 -20.38 -24.32 33.39
CA VAL A 176 -21.01 -24.92 32.21
C VAL A 176 -20.72 -26.42 32.09
N ASP A 177 -19.78 -26.94 32.88
CA ASP A 177 -19.48 -28.36 33.01
C ASP A 177 -20.49 -29.06 33.95
N ALA A 178 -20.61 -30.38 33.85
CA ALA A 178 -21.58 -31.18 34.60
C ALA A 178 -20.98 -31.74 35.89
N ASN A 179 -21.85 -31.92 36.90
CA ASN A 179 -21.50 -32.65 38.12
C ASN A 179 -21.42 -34.16 37.82
N PRO A 180 -20.28 -34.83 38.12
CA PRO A 180 -20.11 -36.27 37.96
C PRO A 180 -21.25 -37.13 38.48
N ALA A 181 -21.76 -36.83 39.68
CA ALA A 181 -22.86 -37.60 40.25
C ALA A 181 -24.14 -37.52 39.39
N SER A 182 -24.46 -36.33 38.88
CA SER A 182 -25.68 -36.09 38.12
C SER A 182 -25.67 -36.79 36.76
N PHE A 183 -24.58 -36.70 36.00
CA PHE A 183 -24.54 -37.33 34.68
C PHE A 183 -24.31 -38.84 34.75
N ILE A 184 -23.62 -39.37 35.78
CA ILE A 184 -23.51 -40.82 35.98
C ILE A 184 -24.87 -41.42 36.30
N ALA A 185 -25.67 -40.76 37.15
CA ALA A 185 -27.03 -41.20 37.45
C ALA A 185 -27.91 -41.25 36.20
N ASP A 186 -27.90 -40.19 35.38
CA ASP A 186 -28.64 -40.16 34.11
C ASP A 186 -28.13 -41.24 33.14
N PHE A 187 -26.81 -41.35 32.95
CA PHE A 187 -26.22 -42.36 32.08
C PHE A 187 -26.57 -43.79 32.50
N LEU A 188 -26.68 -44.07 33.80
CA LEU A 188 -27.06 -45.38 34.31
C LEU A 188 -28.56 -45.66 34.16
N THR A 189 -29.42 -44.68 34.47
CA THR A 189 -30.85 -44.94 34.72
C THR A 189 -31.80 -44.45 33.63
N ASN A 190 -31.33 -43.67 32.65
CA ASN A 190 -32.21 -43.08 31.62
C ASN A 190 -32.82 -44.15 30.70
N ASP A 191 -34.15 -44.15 30.57
CA ASP A 191 -34.90 -45.15 29.78
C ASP A 191 -34.69 -45.05 28.25
N SER A 192 -34.24 -43.90 27.74
CA SER A 192 -34.10 -43.67 26.30
C SER A 192 -32.73 -44.05 25.75
N TYR A 193 -31.65 -43.70 26.48
CA TYR A 193 -30.27 -43.86 26.00
C TYR A 193 -29.29 -44.35 27.08
N GLY A 194 -29.75 -44.53 28.32
CA GLY A 194 -28.91 -44.96 29.43
C GLY A 194 -28.65 -46.47 29.43
N ALA A 195 -27.91 -46.93 30.44
CA ALA A 195 -27.57 -48.34 30.63
C ALA A 195 -28.72 -49.20 31.20
N LEU A 196 -29.89 -48.59 31.47
CA LEU A 196 -31.07 -49.23 32.08
C LEU A 196 -30.76 -49.92 33.43
N PHE A 197 -29.81 -49.39 34.19
CA PHE A 197 -29.51 -49.87 35.52
C PHE A 197 -30.68 -49.54 36.47
N PRO A 198 -31.14 -50.48 37.31
CA PRO A 198 -32.30 -50.25 38.17
C PRO A 198 -32.04 -49.10 39.14
N ALA A 199 -32.83 -48.02 39.07
CA ALA A 199 -32.64 -46.84 39.91
C ALA A 199 -32.70 -47.15 41.42
N GLY A 200 -33.52 -48.13 41.84
CA GLY A 200 -33.58 -48.60 43.23
C GLY A 200 -32.35 -49.39 43.71
N LYS A 201 -31.42 -49.70 42.80
CA LYS A 201 -30.13 -50.34 43.08
C LYS A 201 -28.96 -49.34 43.05
N LEU A 202 -29.23 -48.06 42.83
CA LEU A 202 -28.24 -46.99 42.90
C LEU A 202 -28.24 -46.41 44.32
N GLY A 203 -27.10 -46.51 45.01
CA GLY A 203 -26.92 -45.92 46.34
C GLY A 203 -26.92 -44.39 46.32
N SER A 204 -26.92 -43.77 47.51
CA SER A 204 -26.85 -42.31 47.60
C SER A 204 -25.54 -41.78 47.00
N MET A 205 -25.65 -40.82 46.09
CA MET A 205 -24.50 -40.17 45.45
C MET A 205 -24.14 -38.83 46.11
N SER A 206 -24.76 -38.46 47.24
CA SER A 206 -24.58 -37.15 47.86
C SER A 206 -23.13 -36.90 48.31
N GLN A 207 -22.47 -37.88 48.92
CA GLN A 207 -21.07 -37.74 49.35
C GLN A 207 -20.14 -37.56 48.15
N PHE A 208 -20.30 -38.38 47.10
CA PHE A 208 -19.55 -38.26 45.86
C PHE A 208 -19.79 -36.91 45.14
N SER A 209 -21.06 -36.47 45.07
CA SER A 209 -21.43 -35.16 44.53
C SER A 209 -20.77 -34.03 45.31
N ASN A 210 -20.88 -34.04 46.65
CA ASN A 210 -20.30 -33.02 47.51
C ASN A 210 -18.78 -32.97 47.37
N TYR A 211 -18.12 -34.14 47.27
CA TYR A 211 -16.68 -34.21 47.02
C TYR A 211 -16.29 -33.51 45.72
N CYS A 212 -16.94 -33.90 44.60
CA CYS A 212 -16.62 -33.34 43.29
C CYS A 212 -16.89 -31.83 43.25
N VAL A 213 -18.07 -31.40 43.71
CA VAL A 213 -18.47 -29.98 43.70
C VAL A 213 -17.61 -29.14 44.64
N ALA A 214 -17.30 -29.59 45.86
CA ALA A 214 -16.45 -28.86 46.79
C ALA A 214 -15.02 -28.69 46.27
N ASN A 215 -14.49 -29.71 45.59
CA ASN A 215 -13.19 -29.67 44.94
C ASN A 215 -13.20 -28.95 43.57
N GLY A 216 -14.37 -28.55 43.07
CA GLY A 216 -14.51 -27.92 41.76
C GLY A 216 -14.26 -28.87 40.58
N ILE A 217 -14.38 -30.18 40.79
CA ILE A 217 -14.25 -31.21 39.76
C ILE A 217 -15.59 -31.31 39.01
N PHE A 218 -15.63 -30.65 37.85
CA PHE A 218 -16.73 -30.74 36.89
C PHE A 218 -16.21 -31.22 35.55
N LEU A 219 -16.98 -32.06 34.88
CA LEU A 219 -16.58 -32.73 33.63
C LEU A 219 -17.61 -32.47 32.53
N SER A 220 -17.17 -32.49 31.27
CA SER A 220 -18.04 -32.40 30.08
C SER A 220 -17.86 -33.63 29.18
N PRO A 221 -18.29 -34.83 29.63
CA PRO A 221 -18.09 -36.05 28.86
C PRO A 221 -18.92 -36.09 27.57
N VAL A 222 -18.30 -36.66 26.54
CA VAL A 222 -18.94 -37.02 25.26
C VAL A 222 -18.90 -38.54 25.14
N VAL A 223 -20.07 -39.16 25.12
CA VAL A 223 -20.21 -40.60 24.92
C VAL A 223 -20.45 -40.84 23.44
N ASP A 224 -19.38 -41.03 22.68
CA ASP A 224 -19.37 -41.13 21.21
C ASP A 224 -18.75 -42.44 20.69
N ALA A 225 -18.55 -43.41 21.58
CA ALA A 225 -17.99 -44.71 21.26
C ALA A 225 -18.74 -45.83 21.97
N GLN A 226 -18.82 -46.99 21.32
CA GLN A 226 -19.42 -48.20 21.88
C GLN A 226 -18.46 -48.84 22.89
N LYS A 227 -18.75 -48.68 24.19
CA LYS A 227 -18.04 -49.30 25.32
C LYS A 227 -19.06 -49.74 26.38
N SER A 228 -18.66 -50.61 27.31
CA SER A 228 -19.52 -50.94 28.45
C SER A 228 -19.72 -49.71 29.35
N ALA A 229 -20.87 -49.64 30.04
CA ALA A 229 -21.13 -48.56 30.99
C ALA A 229 -20.11 -48.53 32.14
N ALA A 230 -19.64 -49.71 32.57
CA ALA A 230 -18.62 -49.84 33.60
C ALA A 230 -17.27 -49.21 33.18
N GLU A 231 -16.85 -49.37 31.92
CA GLU A 231 -15.62 -48.76 31.41
C GLU A 231 -15.70 -47.23 31.37
N TRP A 232 -16.83 -46.67 30.91
CA TRP A 232 -17.07 -45.23 30.93
C TRP A 232 -17.04 -44.66 32.34
N ILE A 233 -17.75 -45.30 33.27
CA ILE A 233 -17.81 -44.87 34.67
C ILE A 233 -16.43 -44.95 35.31
N THR A 234 -15.69 -46.04 35.10
CA THR A 234 -14.33 -46.19 35.61
C THR A 234 -13.40 -45.08 35.09
N GLN A 235 -13.54 -44.69 33.82
CA GLN A 235 -12.78 -43.58 33.25
C GLN A 235 -13.12 -42.24 33.93
N TRP A 236 -14.41 -41.95 34.16
CA TRP A 236 -14.83 -40.71 34.81
C TRP A 236 -14.43 -40.65 36.29
N LEU A 237 -14.50 -41.78 37.01
CA LEU A 237 -14.12 -41.85 38.41
C LEU A 237 -12.62 -41.65 38.65
N LYS A 238 -11.77 -42.03 37.68
CA LYS A 238 -10.34 -41.68 37.70
C LYS A 238 -10.11 -40.17 37.78
N ALA A 239 -10.88 -39.38 37.03
CA ALA A 239 -10.82 -37.93 37.08
C ALA A 239 -11.37 -37.34 38.39
N CYS A 240 -12.21 -38.11 39.09
CA CYS A 240 -12.88 -37.68 40.31
C CYS A 240 -12.19 -38.18 41.58
N ASN A 241 -11.01 -38.81 41.50
CA ASN A 241 -10.34 -39.44 42.66
C ASN A 241 -11.33 -40.25 43.52
N SER A 242 -12.10 -41.11 42.87
CA SER A 242 -13.19 -41.87 43.47
C SER A 242 -13.23 -43.29 42.93
N THR A 243 -13.95 -44.17 43.61
CA THR A 243 -14.23 -45.54 43.16
C THR A 243 -15.72 -45.86 43.26
N VAL A 244 -16.08 -47.03 42.75
CA VAL A 244 -17.43 -47.58 42.82
C VAL A 244 -17.37 -48.98 43.41
N ILE A 245 -18.28 -49.28 44.32
CA ILE A 245 -18.38 -50.59 44.97
C ILE A 245 -19.83 -51.06 44.90
N PHE A 246 -20.06 -52.37 44.92
CA PHE A 246 -21.38 -52.95 45.03
C PHE A 246 -21.50 -53.62 46.41
N SER A 247 -22.29 -53.03 47.31
CA SER A 247 -22.51 -53.55 48.65
C SER A 247 -23.90 -53.18 49.17
N ASP A 248 -24.42 -53.92 50.16
CA ASP A 248 -25.81 -53.83 50.63
C ASP A 248 -26.86 -53.96 49.50
N GLY A 249 -26.49 -54.67 48.43
CA GLY A 249 -27.33 -54.83 47.24
C GLY A 249 -27.55 -53.53 46.45
N VAL A 250 -26.70 -52.50 46.63
CA VAL A 250 -26.71 -51.24 45.88
C VAL A 250 -25.31 -50.86 45.38
N LEU A 251 -25.26 -50.06 44.31
CA LEU A 251 -24.02 -49.50 43.77
C LEU A 251 -23.69 -48.18 44.51
N LYS A 252 -22.59 -48.15 45.26
CA LYS A 252 -22.13 -46.99 46.04
C LYS A 252 -20.93 -46.32 45.36
N PHE A 253 -20.92 -44.98 45.29
CA PHE A 253 -19.82 -44.19 44.74
C PHE A 253 -19.09 -43.48 45.88
N ILE A 254 -17.81 -43.76 46.05
CA ILE A 254 -17.06 -43.36 47.25
C ILE A 254 -15.79 -42.60 46.82
N PRO A 255 -15.63 -41.33 47.25
CA PRO A 255 -14.40 -40.57 47.00
C PRO A 255 -13.27 -41.01 47.94
N TYR A 256 -12.02 -40.92 47.47
CA TYR A 256 -10.83 -41.22 48.26
C TYR A 256 -10.40 -40.09 49.21
N GLY A 257 -11.07 -38.93 49.16
CA GLY A 257 -10.74 -37.74 49.92
C GLY A 257 -10.66 -37.97 51.42
N ASP A 258 -9.68 -37.33 52.06
CA ASP A 258 -9.32 -37.46 53.48
C ASP A 258 -9.33 -36.11 54.23
N GLU A 259 -9.73 -35.03 53.57
CA GLU A 259 -9.85 -33.71 54.20
C GLU A 259 -11.26 -33.12 54.04
N VAL A 260 -11.67 -32.31 55.01
CA VAL A 260 -12.89 -31.50 54.90
C VAL A 260 -12.66 -30.41 53.86
N VAL A 261 -13.45 -30.42 52.79
CA VAL A 261 -13.33 -29.44 51.70
C VAL A 261 -14.64 -28.70 51.55
N THR A 262 -14.58 -27.37 51.45
CA THR A 262 -15.74 -26.52 51.16
C THR A 262 -15.47 -25.70 49.89
N GLY A 263 -16.42 -25.74 48.95
CA GLY A 263 -16.33 -25.03 47.69
C GLY A 263 -17.64 -25.09 46.90
N ASN A 264 -17.87 -24.10 46.03
CA ASN A 264 -19.07 -24.02 45.18
C ASN A 264 -20.41 -24.19 45.94
N GLY A 265 -20.46 -23.75 47.20
CA GLY A 265 -21.65 -23.77 48.05
C GLY A 265 -21.93 -25.09 48.78
N VAL A 266 -21.03 -26.08 48.70
CA VAL A 266 -21.18 -27.37 49.41
C VAL A 266 -19.93 -27.71 50.23
N THR A 267 -20.12 -28.54 51.25
CA THR A 267 -19.05 -29.07 52.10
C THR A 267 -19.02 -30.59 51.98
N PHE A 268 -17.84 -31.12 51.68
CA PHE A 268 -17.51 -32.55 51.80
C PHE A 268 -16.83 -32.80 53.13
N THR A 269 -17.28 -33.84 53.83
CA THR A 269 -16.68 -34.29 55.09
C THR A 269 -16.37 -35.78 54.96
N PRO A 270 -15.10 -36.18 54.93
CA PRO A 270 -14.72 -37.58 54.80
C PRO A 270 -15.05 -38.36 56.09
N SER A 271 -15.35 -39.64 55.95
CA SER A 271 -15.43 -40.56 57.07
C SER A 271 -14.08 -41.24 57.25
N LEU A 272 -13.31 -40.80 58.24
CA LEU A 272 -11.97 -41.33 58.54
C LEU A 272 -11.91 -42.18 59.81
N THR A 273 -13.05 -42.42 60.46
CA THR A 273 -13.10 -43.20 61.70
C THR A 273 -12.86 -44.68 61.40
N PRO A 274 -11.80 -45.31 61.96
CA PRO A 274 -11.61 -46.75 61.82
C PRO A 274 -12.77 -47.51 62.47
N LEU A 275 -13.27 -48.55 61.79
CA LEU A 275 -14.36 -49.38 62.29
C LEU A 275 -13.88 -50.44 63.28
N TYR A 276 -12.67 -50.97 63.05
CA TYR A 276 -12.05 -51.97 63.91
C TYR A 276 -10.56 -51.68 64.10
N ASP A 277 -10.06 -52.05 65.27
CA ASP A 277 -8.64 -52.14 65.57
C ASP A 277 -8.25 -53.62 65.56
N LEU A 278 -7.60 -54.07 64.48
CA LEU A 278 -7.24 -55.47 64.26
C LEU A 278 -5.85 -55.73 64.83
N THR A 279 -5.72 -56.73 65.70
CA THR A 279 -4.45 -57.14 66.31
C THR A 279 -4.03 -58.54 65.85
N ASP A 280 -2.83 -58.98 66.26
CA ASP A 280 -2.33 -60.34 66.04
C ASP A 280 -3.33 -61.46 66.43
N ASP A 281 -4.28 -61.20 67.34
CA ASP A 281 -5.32 -62.15 67.76
C ASP A 281 -6.49 -62.29 66.76
N ASP A 282 -6.58 -61.38 65.77
CA ASP A 282 -7.69 -61.31 64.82
C ASP A 282 -7.38 -61.89 63.44
N PHE A 283 -6.11 -62.00 63.07
CA PHE A 283 -5.69 -62.47 61.75
C PHE A 283 -5.59 -64.00 61.68
N ILE A 284 -5.93 -64.58 60.53
CA ILE A 284 -5.85 -66.03 60.28
C ILE A 284 -4.70 -66.36 59.33
N GLY A 285 -3.60 -66.86 59.88
CA GLY A 285 -2.38 -67.24 59.14
C GLY A 285 -2.18 -68.75 59.01
N ASP A 286 -1.36 -69.15 58.04
CA ASP A 286 -0.86 -70.52 57.95
C ASP A 286 0.28 -70.74 58.95
N THR A 287 0.47 -71.97 59.42
CA THR A 287 1.49 -72.26 60.45
C THR A 287 2.89 -71.91 59.95
N GLY A 288 3.57 -70.99 60.66
CA GLY A 288 4.95 -70.58 60.40
C GLY A 288 5.13 -69.41 59.43
N SER A 289 4.04 -68.75 59.01
CA SER A 289 4.07 -67.50 58.24
C SER A 289 3.42 -66.37 59.03
N ASP A 290 3.84 -65.14 58.74
CA ASP A 290 3.19 -63.94 59.24
C ASP A 290 1.78 -63.83 58.62
N PRO A 291 0.70 -63.65 59.41
CA PRO A 291 -0.65 -63.57 58.89
C PRO A 291 -0.93 -62.27 58.11
N VAL A 292 -0.07 -61.26 58.23
CA VAL A 292 -0.16 -60.01 57.46
C VAL A 292 0.99 -59.92 56.45
N ILE A 293 0.66 -59.79 55.18
CA ILE A 293 1.65 -59.67 54.10
C ILE A 293 1.66 -58.23 53.60
N VAL A 294 2.83 -57.58 53.63
CA VAL A 294 3.01 -56.21 53.12
C VAL A 294 3.80 -56.22 51.82
N THR A 295 3.20 -55.72 50.76
CA THR A 295 3.87 -55.47 49.48
C THR A 295 4.04 -53.96 49.27
N ARG A 296 5.27 -53.51 49.02
CA ARG A 296 5.57 -52.08 48.78
C ARG A 296 5.98 -51.84 47.34
N THR A 297 5.29 -50.92 46.67
CA THR A 297 5.67 -50.44 45.34
C THR A 297 7.08 -49.84 45.41
N PRO A 298 8.05 -50.27 44.59
CA PRO A 298 9.44 -49.78 44.67
C PRO A 298 9.54 -48.31 44.28
N GLN A 299 10.56 -47.63 44.80
CA GLN A 299 10.73 -46.18 44.61
C GLN A 299 10.96 -45.83 43.14
N SER A 300 11.51 -46.75 42.33
CA SER A 300 11.67 -46.62 40.87
C SER A 300 10.34 -46.46 40.13
N ASP A 301 9.26 -47.01 40.68
CA ASP A 301 7.95 -47.10 40.03
C ASP A 301 6.96 -46.07 40.59
N ALA A 302 7.41 -45.26 41.57
CA ALA A 302 6.69 -44.13 42.11
C ALA A 302 7.00 -42.86 41.30
N PHE A 303 6.04 -42.43 40.47
CA PHE A 303 6.18 -41.25 39.63
C PHE A 303 6.06 -39.95 40.44
N ASN A 304 7.05 -39.06 40.33
CA ASN A 304 7.07 -37.76 41.03
C ASN A 304 6.79 -36.56 40.10
N ARG A 305 6.39 -36.85 38.86
CA ARG A 305 5.82 -35.91 37.90
C ARG A 305 4.63 -36.57 37.20
N MET A 306 3.46 -35.98 37.38
CA MET A 306 2.18 -36.45 36.83
C MET A 306 1.70 -35.51 35.73
N GLN A 307 1.33 -36.06 34.58
CA GLN A 307 0.81 -35.32 33.44
C GLN A 307 -0.62 -35.77 33.11
N VAL A 308 -1.54 -34.82 32.96
CA VAL A 308 -2.92 -35.05 32.51
C VAL A 308 -3.13 -34.29 31.20
N GLU A 309 -3.46 -35.01 30.13
CA GLU A 309 -3.87 -34.45 28.84
C GLU A 309 -5.39 -34.24 28.85
N PHE A 310 -5.84 -33.00 28.65
CA PHE A 310 -7.25 -32.62 28.71
C PHE A 310 -7.68 -31.80 27.47
N SER A 311 -8.99 -31.68 27.23
CA SER A 311 -9.52 -30.94 26.07
C SER A 311 -9.78 -29.48 26.42
N SER A 312 -8.82 -28.59 26.18
CA SER A 312 -8.86 -27.22 26.69
C SER A 312 -9.92 -26.35 25.98
N ARG A 313 -11.05 -26.08 26.65
CA ARG A 313 -12.11 -25.17 26.12
C ARG A 313 -11.56 -23.78 25.81
N ALA A 314 -10.63 -23.30 26.65
CA ALA A 314 -9.94 -22.04 26.46
C ALA A 314 -9.05 -22.03 25.20
N ASN A 315 -8.59 -23.21 24.74
CA ASN A 315 -7.82 -23.37 23.51
C ASN A 315 -8.62 -24.11 22.40
N ASN A 316 -9.91 -23.77 22.25
CA ASN A 316 -10.79 -24.34 21.21
C ASN A 316 -10.87 -25.88 21.22
N TYR A 317 -10.81 -26.48 22.40
CA TYR A 317 -10.85 -27.93 22.66
C TYR A 317 -9.64 -28.70 22.10
N ASN A 318 -8.54 -28.00 21.81
CA ASN A 318 -7.27 -28.66 21.50
C ASN A 318 -6.71 -29.37 22.75
N PRO A 319 -6.05 -30.52 22.59
CA PRO A 319 -5.38 -31.20 23.69
C PRO A 319 -4.32 -30.29 24.32
N GLU A 320 -4.33 -30.21 25.65
CA GLU A 320 -3.35 -29.49 26.46
C GLU A 320 -2.92 -30.36 27.63
N ILE A 321 -1.70 -30.16 28.14
CA ILE A 321 -1.18 -30.94 29.26
C ILE A 321 -1.14 -30.08 30.51
N ALA A 322 -1.82 -30.53 31.56
CA ALA A 322 -1.61 -30.08 32.92
C ALA A 322 -0.56 -30.96 33.60
N GLU A 323 0.30 -30.35 34.41
CA GLU A 323 1.39 -31.05 35.09
C GLU A 323 1.35 -30.75 36.59
N ALA A 324 1.62 -31.78 37.38
CA ALA A 324 1.93 -31.70 38.80
C ALA A 324 3.31 -32.34 39.06
N LYS A 325 4.08 -31.75 39.98
CA LYS A 325 5.42 -32.21 40.36
C LYS A 325 5.61 -32.13 41.87
N ASP A 326 6.31 -33.11 42.42
CA ASP A 326 6.82 -33.07 43.79
C ASP A 326 8.31 -32.73 43.76
N GLN A 327 8.63 -31.45 43.99
CA GLN A 327 10.00 -30.94 43.84
C GLN A 327 10.96 -31.56 44.87
N ALA A 328 10.50 -31.76 46.11
CA ALA A 328 11.33 -32.36 47.17
C ALA A 328 11.67 -33.81 46.84
N ASN A 329 10.71 -34.57 46.31
CA ASN A 329 10.94 -35.94 45.88
C ASN A 329 11.87 -36.01 44.64
N ILE A 330 11.72 -35.08 43.70
CA ILE A 330 12.60 -34.97 42.52
C ILE A 330 14.05 -34.68 42.94
N GLU A 331 14.26 -33.79 43.93
CA GLU A 331 15.58 -33.47 44.45
C GLU A 331 16.23 -34.67 45.16
N ALA A 332 15.45 -35.46 45.89
CA ALA A 332 15.94 -36.63 46.61
C ALA A 332 16.21 -37.85 45.72
N TYR A 333 15.39 -38.07 44.69
CA TYR A 333 15.37 -39.34 43.94
C TYR A 333 15.46 -39.21 42.42
N GLY A 334 15.61 -37.99 41.89
CA GLY A 334 15.64 -37.70 40.47
C GLY A 334 14.24 -37.65 39.82
N LEU A 335 14.17 -37.11 38.60
CA LEU A 335 12.92 -36.96 37.87
C LEU A 335 12.40 -38.31 37.36
N ARG A 336 11.15 -38.65 37.74
CA ARG A 336 10.43 -39.86 37.32
C ARG A 336 9.05 -39.48 36.76
N PRO A 337 8.96 -39.20 35.45
CA PRO A 337 7.72 -38.81 34.82
C PRO A 337 6.84 -40.02 34.50
N ASN A 338 5.53 -39.85 34.61
CA ASN A 338 4.57 -40.77 34.01
C ASN A 338 4.28 -40.42 32.54
N ASN A 339 3.63 -41.32 31.82
CA ASN A 339 3.02 -41.00 30.52
C ASN A 339 1.76 -40.14 30.74
N PRO A 340 1.48 -39.13 29.90
CA PRO A 340 0.26 -38.33 30.02
C PRO A 340 -1.01 -39.17 30.07
N VAL A 341 -1.77 -39.03 31.16
CA VAL A 341 -3.07 -39.66 31.34
C VAL A 341 -4.11 -38.84 30.59
N LYS A 342 -4.80 -39.45 29.63
CA LYS A 342 -5.78 -38.76 28.78
C LYS A 342 -7.14 -38.72 29.44
N ILE A 343 -7.65 -37.52 29.70
CA ILE A 343 -8.97 -37.27 30.29
C ILE A 343 -9.64 -36.15 29.49
N PRO A 344 -10.13 -36.43 28.27
CA PRO A 344 -10.75 -35.43 27.40
C PRO A 344 -12.04 -34.84 27.97
N GLU A 345 -12.62 -35.47 28.99
CA GLU A 345 -13.80 -34.98 29.71
C GLU A 345 -13.50 -33.72 30.55
N ILE A 346 -12.23 -33.47 30.86
CA ILE A 346 -11.82 -32.24 31.53
C ILE A 346 -11.66 -31.13 30.49
N CYS A 347 -12.41 -30.03 30.68
CA CYS A 347 -12.40 -28.90 29.74
C CYS A 347 -11.70 -27.64 30.25
N THR A 348 -11.17 -27.65 31.48
CA THR A 348 -10.52 -26.50 32.09
C THR A 348 -9.16 -26.87 32.70
N LEU A 349 -8.20 -25.96 32.58
CA LEU A 349 -6.85 -26.14 33.13
C LEU A 349 -6.86 -26.27 34.66
N ALA A 350 -7.76 -25.56 35.33
CA ALA A 350 -7.88 -25.61 36.79
C ALA A 350 -8.24 -27.02 37.28
N VAL A 351 -9.23 -27.66 36.66
CA VAL A 351 -9.61 -29.04 36.97
C VAL A 351 -8.49 -30.00 36.60
N ALA A 352 -7.88 -29.84 35.41
CA ALA A 352 -6.82 -30.74 34.96
C ALA A 352 -5.60 -30.75 35.91
N ARG A 353 -5.20 -29.57 36.43
CA ARG A 353 -4.13 -29.46 37.42
C ARG A 353 -4.50 -30.06 38.77
N HIS A 354 -5.73 -29.82 39.23
CA HIS A 354 -6.22 -30.41 40.48
C HIS A 354 -6.19 -31.94 40.41
N VAL A 355 -6.68 -32.51 39.30
CA VAL A 355 -6.67 -33.95 39.07
C VAL A 355 -5.24 -34.49 38.94
N ALA A 356 -4.35 -33.80 38.23
CA ALA A 356 -2.94 -34.19 38.14
C ALA A 356 -2.26 -34.21 39.51
N GLN A 357 -2.57 -33.25 40.39
CA GLN A 357 -2.04 -33.19 41.75
C GLN A 357 -2.56 -34.36 42.60
N LEU A 358 -3.87 -34.65 42.56
CA LEU A 358 -4.46 -35.78 43.28
C LEU A 358 -3.85 -37.12 42.82
N MET A 359 -3.69 -37.30 41.51
CA MET A 359 -3.05 -38.49 40.94
C MET A 359 -1.58 -38.62 41.35
N LEU A 360 -0.84 -37.49 41.39
CA LEU A 360 0.55 -37.45 41.85
C LEU A 360 0.66 -37.88 43.30
N GLN A 361 -0.09 -37.24 44.20
CA GLN A 361 0.00 -37.50 45.64
C GLN A 361 -0.37 -38.94 45.96
N ARG A 362 -1.48 -39.44 45.40
CA ARG A 362 -1.90 -40.82 45.60
C ARG A 362 -0.85 -41.81 45.11
N GLY A 363 -0.32 -41.64 43.89
CA GLY A 363 0.68 -42.55 43.32
C GLY A 363 2.05 -42.49 44.00
N LEU A 364 2.40 -41.36 44.64
CA LEU A 364 3.69 -41.17 45.30
C LEU A 364 3.69 -41.66 46.75
N TYR A 365 2.58 -41.49 47.46
CA TYR A 365 2.51 -41.71 48.91
C TYR A 365 1.68 -42.92 49.33
N VAL A 366 0.79 -43.45 48.49
CA VAL A 366 0.12 -44.74 48.74
C VAL A 366 0.87 -45.84 48.00
N ARG A 367 1.74 -46.56 48.71
CA ARG A 367 2.70 -47.52 48.15
C ARG A 367 2.67 -48.89 48.83
N ASN A 368 2.25 -48.96 50.08
CA ASN A 368 2.08 -50.21 50.83
C ASN A 368 0.68 -50.78 50.58
N HIS A 369 0.66 -52.07 50.24
CA HIS A 369 -0.53 -52.90 50.17
C HIS A 369 -0.41 -54.02 51.20
N TYR A 370 -1.49 -54.27 51.92
CA TYR A 370 -1.59 -55.25 52.99
C TYR A 370 -2.57 -56.35 52.55
N GLU A 371 -2.16 -57.60 52.70
CA GLU A 371 -3.00 -58.77 52.47
C GLU A 371 -3.10 -59.56 53.78
N PHE A 372 -4.32 -59.85 54.22
CA PHE A 372 -4.58 -60.60 55.45
C PHE A 372 -5.94 -61.32 55.39
N ARG A 373 -6.12 -62.36 56.21
CA ARG A 373 -7.40 -63.09 56.31
C ARG A 373 -8.06 -62.86 57.66
N LEU A 374 -9.38 -62.67 57.64
CA LEU A 374 -10.20 -62.41 58.82
C LEU A 374 -11.30 -63.47 59.01
N PRO A 375 -11.68 -63.79 60.26
CA PRO A 375 -12.84 -64.64 60.53
C PRO A 375 -14.17 -63.92 60.22
N TRP A 376 -15.22 -64.70 60.03
CA TRP A 376 -16.56 -64.23 59.66
C TRP A 376 -17.20 -63.20 60.63
N LYS A 377 -16.71 -63.07 61.88
CA LYS A 377 -17.19 -62.01 62.81
C LYS A 377 -16.98 -60.59 62.26
N TYR A 378 -16.12 -60.42 61.26
CA TYR A 378 -15.84 -59.15 60.57
C TYR A 378 -16.59 -58.98 59.24
N ALA A 379 -17.62 -59.78 58.95
CA ALA A 379 -18.38 -59.72 57.69
C ALA A 379 -19.16 -58.41 57.45
N LEU A 380 -19.16 -57.47 58.41
CA LEU A 380 -19.71 -56.12 58.22
C LEU A 380 -18.74 -55.16 57.52
N LEU A 381 -17.48 -55.56 57.32
CA LEU A 381 -16.50 -54.77 56.58
C LEU A 381 -16.83 -54.75 55.09
N GLU A 382 -16.81 -53.58 54.49
CA GLU A 382 -16.96 -53.36 53.06
C GLU A 382 -15.66 -52.80 52.45
N PRO A 383 -15.45 -52.93 51.13
CA PRO A 383 -14.44 -52.14 50.45
C PRO A 383 -14.62 -50.63 50.74
N MET A 384 -13.52 -49.90 50.85
CA MET A 384 -13.42 -48.50 51.29
C MET A 384 -13.54 -48.24 52.81
N ASP A 385 -13.90 -49.23 53.62
CA ASP A 385 -13.83 -49.08 55.07
C ASP A 385 -12.39 -48.94 55.56
N ILE A 386 -12.24 -48.26 56.70
CA ILE A 386 -10.95 -48.03 57.35
C ILE A 386 -10.86 -48.92 58.58
N VAL A 387 -9.75 -49.61 58.73
CA VAL A 387 -9.37 -50.38 59.92
C VAL A 387 -7.96 -49.98 60.32
N THR A 388 -7.55 -50.27 61.56
CA THR A 388 -6.15 -50.14 61.95
C THR A 388 -5.51 -51.50 62.15
N LEU A 389 -4.28 -51.68 61.68
CA LEU A 389 -3.50 -52.90 61.87
C LEU A 389 -2.46 -52.70 62.98
N THR A 390 -2.44 -53.62 63.95
CA THR A 390 -1.36 -53.76 64.92
C THR A 390 -0.72 -55.12 64.72
N ASP A 391 0.55 -55.11 64.31
CA ASP A 391 1.37 -56.30 64.07
C ASP A 391 2.78 -56.05 64.59
N SER A 392 3.19 -56.85 65.58
CA SER A 392 4.46 -56.65 66.27
C SER A 392 5.69 -57.07 65.45
N ALA A 393 5.54 -58.01 64.51
CA ALA A 393 6.62 -58.50 63.66
C ALA A 393 6.95 -57.51 62.53
N LEU A 394 5.93 -56.86 62.00
CA LEU A 394 6.03 -55.81 60.98
C LEU A 394 6.25 -54.40 61.57
N GLY A 395 6.09 -54.25 62.88
CA GLY A 395 6.24 -52.97 63.58
C GLY A 395 5.07 -52.01 63.34
N LEU A 396 3.89 -52.53 63.02
CA LEU A 396 2.66 -51.77 62.85
C LEU A 396 2.00 -51.55 64.22
N ASP A 397 1.68 -50.30 64.55
CA ASP A 397 0.94 -49.95 65.77
C ASP A 397 -0.24 -49.06 65.39
N ARG A 398 -1.44 -49.66 65.35
CA ARG A 398 -2.68 -48.99 64.94
C ARG A 398 -2.53 -48.25 63.61
N GLU A 399 -1.81 -48.85 62.67
CA GLU A 399 -1.55 -48.26 61.35
C GLU A 399 -2.86 -48.23 60.55
N PRO A 400 -3.36 -47.06 60.12
CA PRO A 400 -4.63 -46.97 59.40
C PRO A 400 -4.47 -47.48 57.96
N VAL A 401 -5.35 -48.41 57.58
CA VAL A 401 -5.44 -48.95 56.23
C VAL A 401 -6.87 -48.85 55.70
N ARG A 402 -7.00 -48.69 54.39
CA ARG A 402 -8.28 -48.68 53.69
C ARG A 402 -8.45 -49.96 52.91
N ILE A 403 -9.58 -50.65 53.09
CA ILE A 403 -9.89 -51.88 52.36
C ILE A 403 -10.11 -51.57 50.88
N VAL A 404 -9.42 -52.29 50.00
CA VAL A 404 -9.54 -52.20 48.54
C VAL A 404 -10.46 -53.29 48.01
N SER A 405 -10.32 -54.51 48.54
CA SER A 405 -11.20 -55.64 48.23
C SER A 405 -11.35 -56.55 49.45
N ILE A 406 -12.52 -57.18 49.54
CA ILE A 406 -12.83 -58.23 50.52
C ILE A 406 -13.59 -59.34 49.78
N GLU A 407 -13.11 -60.57 49.90
CA GLU A 407 -13.68 -61.75 49.23
C GLU A 407 -13.80 -62.91 50.22
N GLU A 408 -14.89 -63.67 50.15
CA GLU A 408 -15.03 -64.92 50.89
C GLU A 408 -14.25 -66.03 50.16
N ASP A 409 -13.29 -66.65 50.86
CA ASP A 409 -12.50 -67.74 50.31
C ASP A 409 -13.20 -69.11 50.40
N ALA A 410 -12.55 -70.16 49.89
CA ALA A 410 -13.14 -71.50 49.85
C ALA A 410 -13.35 -72.12 51.25
N GLU A 411 -12.67 -71.56 52.25
CA GLU A 411 -12.71 -71.96 53.65
C GLU A 411 -13.74 -71.15 54.47
N GLY A 412 -14.41 -70.17 53.85
CA GLY A 412 -15.40 -69.29 54.49
C GLY A 412 -14.75 -68.19 55.34
N LEU A 413 -13.48 -67.88 55.11
CA LEU A 413 -12.78 -66.74 55.70
C LEU A 413 -12.82 -65.55 54.75
N LEU A 414 -12.57 -64.36 55.29
CA LEU A 414 -12.56 -63.11 54.54
C LEU A 414 -11.12 -62.79 54.14
N SER A 415 -10.80 -62.92 52.85
CA SER A 415 -9.54 -62.46 52.27
C SER A 415 -9.63 -60.96 51.99
N VAL A 416 -8.75 -60.17 52.62
CA VAL A 416 -8.76 -58.71 52.58
C VAL A 416 -7.48 -58.20 51.93
N ILE A 417 -7.65 -57.31 50.95
CA ILE A 417 -6.55 -56.48 50.42
C ILE A 417 -6.83 -55.05 50.85
N ALA A 418 -5.87 -54.40 51.49
CA ALA A 418 -5.95 -53.02 51.93
C ALA A 418 -4.75 -52.19 51.43
N GLU A 419 -4.92 -50.87 51.34
CA GLU A 419 -3.86 -49.91 51.03
C GLU A 419 -3.57 -49.04 52.26
N GLU A 420 -2.32 -48.56 52.40
CA GLU A 420 -2.00 -47.58 53.45
C GLU A 420 -2.84 -46.30 53.30
N LEU A 421 -3.21 -45.70 54.44
CA LEU A 421 -3.96 -44.46 54.50
C LEU A 421 -3.14 -43.33 55.15
N PRO A 422 -2.18 -42.72 54.43
CA PRO A 422 -1.49 -41.54 54.91
C PRO A 422 -2.44 -40.33 54.89
N ILE A 423 -2.76 -39.79 56.07
CA ILE A 423 -3.67 -38.64 56.20
C ILE A 423 -3.02 -37.37 55.59
N GLY A 424 -3.76 -36.66 54.74
CA GLY A 424 -3.33 -35.42 54.06
C GLY A 424 -2.76 -35.65 52.66
N VAL A 425 -2.83 -36.88 52.15
CA VAL A 425 -2.33 -37.27 50.82
C VAL A 425 -3.43 -37.24 49.76
N ALA A 426 -4.71 -37.37 50.15
CA ALA A 426 -5.83 -37.34 49.21
C ALA A 426 -6.46 -35.92 49.06
N GLY A 427 -5.79 -34.89 49.57
CA GLY A 427 -6.10 -33.47 49.39
C GLY A 427 -5.04 -32.71 48.58
N ALA A 428 -5.45 -31.95 47.56
CA ALA A 428 -4.54 -31.13 46.75
C ALA A 428 -4.51 -29.67 47.22
N ALA A 429 -3.31 -29.11 47.39
CA ALA A 429 -3.13 -27.72 47.84
C ALA A 429 -3.69 -26.71 46.81
N LYS A 430 -4.57 -25.81 47.27
CA LYS A 430 -5.26 -24.82 46.44
C LYS A 430 -4.41 -23.58 46.14
N TYR A 431 -3.29 -23.75 45.43
CA TYR A 431 -2.50 -22.62 44.93
C TYR A 431 -2.82 -22.34 43.45
N VAL A 432 -3.28 -21.12 43.16
CA VAL A 432 -3.59 -20.67 41.80
C VAL A 432 -2.29 -20.20 41.13
N THR A 433 -1.61 -21.08 40.41
CA THR A 433 -0.53 -20.64 39.50
C THR A 433 -1.15 -20.12 38.21
N GLN A 434 -0.76 -18.92 37.77
CA GLN A 434 -1.31 -18.28 36.56
C GLN A 434 -1.09 -19.22 35.35
N GLY A 435 -2.18 -19.61 34.70
CA GLY A 435 -2.12 -20.43 33.48
C GLY A 435 -1.38 -19.68 32.38
N GLY A 436 -0.45 -20.35 31.70
CA GLY A 436 0.08 -19.83 30.44
C GLY A 436 -1.09 -19.72 29.47
N THR A 437 -1.43 -18.50 29.04
CA THR A 437 -2.40 -18.31 27.96
C THR A 437 -1.83 -18.96 26.70
N GLY A 438 -2.36 -20.12 26.32
CA GLY A 438 -2.11 -20.71 25.02
C GLY A 438 -2.36 -19.65 23.94
N PHE A 439 -1.41 -19.49 23.03
CA PHE A 439 -1.51 -18.52 21.95
C PHE A 439 -2.68 -18.89 21.03
N GLN A 440 -3.82 -18.22 21.19
CA GLN A 440 -4.96 -18.34 20.30
C GLN A 440 -4.85 -17.30 19.18
N ILE A 441 -4.96 -17.74 17.93
CA ILE A 441 -5.12 -16.86 16.78
C ILE A 441 -6.60 -16.68 16.50
N ASP A 442 -7.15 -15.49 16.78
CA ASP A 442 -8.47 -15.08 16.28
C ASP A 442 -8.33 -14.49 14.87
N TYR A 443 -8.59 -15.33 13.86
CA TYR A 443 -8.56 -14.92 12.45
C TYR A 443 -9.62 -13.88 12.09
N ASN A 444 -10.64 -13.68 12.93
CA ASN A 444 -11.74 -12.74 12.72
C ASN A 444 -11.64 -11.49 13.62
N ALA A 445 -10.55 -11.31 14.36
CA ALA A 445 -10.35 -10.14 15.19
C ALA A 445 -10.41 -8.87 14.34
N ALA A 446 -11.23 -7.90 14.77
CA ALA A 446 -11.37 -6.64 14.06
C ALA A 446 -10.03 -5.88 14.05
N PRO A 447 -9.61 -5.30 12.91
CA PRO A 447 -8.34 -4.58 12.78
C PRO A 447 -8.32 -3.23 13.51
N GLY A 448 -9.49 -2.68 13.83
CA GLY A 448 -9.65 -1.27 14.21
C GLY A 448 -9.55 -0.34 13.00
N ASN A 449 -9.71 0.97 13.25
CA ASN A 449 -9.56 1.99 12.21
C ASN A 449 -8.08 2.22 11.88
N ALA A 450 -7.81 2.68 10.66
CA ALA A 450 -6.50 3.24 10.33
C ALA A 450 -6.25 4.49 11.18
N ASN A 451 -5.02 4.64 11.64
CA ASN A 451 -4.56 5.86 12.30
C ASN A 451 -4.55 7.03 11.31
N ALA A 452 -4.50 8.26 11.83
CA ALA A 452 -4.41 9.45 10.99
C ALA A 452 -3.18 9.33 10.04
N PRO A 453 -3.38 9.36 8.71
CA PRO A 453 -2.31 9.16 7.75
C PRO A 453 -1.45 10.42 7.60
N VAL A 454 -0.19 10.21 7.22
CA VAL A 454 0.63 11.25 6.58
C VAL A 454 0.37 11.17 5.08
N ILE A 455 -0.22 12.24 4.53
CA ILE A 455 -0.54 12.37 3.10
C ILE A 455 0.28 13.53 2.54
N PHE A 456 0.94 13.32 1.41
CA PHE A 456 1.69 14.36 0.71
C PHE A 456 1.77 14.08 -0.79
N GLU A 457 2.06 15.12 -1.58
CA GLU A 457 2.39 14.97 -3.01
C GLU A 457 3.87 14.69 -3.17
N ALA A 458 4.22 13.60 -3.86
CA ALA A 458 5.61 13.27 -4.13
C ALA A 458 6.21 14.24 -5.16
N PRO A 459 7.46 14.71 -4.97
CA PRO A 459 8.15 15.48 -6.00
C PRO A 459 8.42 14.61 -7.22
N ASP A 460 8.43 15.23 -8.39
CA ASP A 460 8.66 14.58 -9.69
C ASP A 460 9.94 13.75 -9.73
N LEU A 461 11.03 14.28 -9.17
CA LEU A 461 12.33 13.59 -9.09
C LEU A 461 12.26 12.28 -8.28
N LEU A 462 11.38 12.19 -7.27
CA LEU A 462 11.17 10.96 -6.50
C LEU A 462 10.35 9.92 -7.28
N THR A 463 9.48 10.38 -8.17
CA THR A 463 8.60 9.53 -8.99
C THR A 463 9.24 9.04 -10.29
N ALA A 464 10.51 9.39 -10.54
CA ALA A 464 11.26 9.01 -11.74
C ALA A 464 10.53 9.36 -13.06
N GLY A 465 9.74 10.44 -13.06
CA GLY A 465 9.02 10.93 -14.25
C GLY A 465 7.62 10.35 -14.48
N SER A 466 7.00 9.64 -13.53
CA SER A 466 5.55 9.34 -13.60
C SER A 466 4.68 10.58 -13.32
N GLY A 467 5.23 11.58 -12.61
CA GLY A 467 4.69 12.94 -12.52
C GLY A 467 3.90 13.23 -11.25
N LEU A 468 2.59 12.93 -11.25
CA LEU A 468 1.62 13.40 -10.26
C LEU A 468 1.13 12.25 -9.36
N GLU A 469 1.74 12.10 -8.18
CA GLU A 469 1.37 11.06 -7.22
C GLU A 469 1.09 11.63 -5.81
N ILE A 470 0.03 11.13 -5.18
CA ILE A 470 -0.23 11.30 -3.74
C ILE A 470 0.28 10.06 -3.02
N TRP A 471 1.10 10.27 -1.99
CA TRP A 471 1.66 9.21 -1.16
C TRP A 471 0.98 9.21 0.20
N ILE A 472 0.59 8.02 0.66
CA ILE A 472 -0.20 7.82 1.88
C ILE A 472 0.56 6.84 2.78
N ALA A 473 1.00 7.33 3.93
CA ALA A 473 1.62 6.52 4.97
C ALA A 473 0.68 6.45 6.19
N THR A 474 0.23 5.25 6.55
CA THR A 474 -0.61 5.04 7.74
C THR A 474 -0.28 3.73 8.44
N SER A 475 -0.88 3.52 9.61
CA SER A 475 -0.74 2.36 10.46
C SER A 475 -2.08 2.05 11.15
N GLY A 476 -2.10 1.03 12.01
CA GLY A 476 -3.24 0.76 12.88
C GLY A 476 -2.84 -0.03 14.13
N GLY A 477 -3.84 -0.48 14.89
CA GLY A 477 -3.70 -1.19 16.16
C GLY A 477 -3.00 -2.56 16.04
N ALA A 478 -2.91 -3.31 17.15
CA ALA A 478 -2.16 -4.57 17.21
C ALA A 478 -2.60 -5.61 16.16
N ASN A 479 -3.91 -5.70 15.87
CA ASN A 479 -4.48 -6.66 14.92
C ASN A 479 -4.51 -6.18 13.46
N TRP A 480 -4.04 -4.97 13.18
CA TRP A 480 -4.16 -4.32 11.88
C TRP A 480 -3.12 -4.87 10.88
N GLY A 481 -3.59 -5.40 9.76
CA GLY A 481 -2.75 -6.00 8.71
C GLY A 481 -2.54 -5.11 7.48
N GLY A 482 -3.46 -4.19 7.21
CA GLY A 482 -3.39 -3.30 6.05
C GLY A 482 -4.71 -2.57 5.81
N TYR A 483 -4.81 -1.92 4.66
CA TYR A 483 -5.99 -1.15 4.25
C TYR A 483 -6.20 -1.16 2.75
N GLU A 484 -7.46 -1.05 2.34
CA GLU A 484 -7.82 -0.65 0.98
C GLU A 484 -8.01 0.85 0.88
N VAL A 485 -7.60 1.40 -0.26
CA VAL A 485 -7.76 2.82 -0.56
C VAL A 485 -8.93 2.99 -1.52
N TRP A 486 -9.90 3.78 -1.07
CA TRP A 486 -11.06 4.18 -1.86
C TRP A 486 -11.06 5.70 -2.04
N VAL A 487 -11.23 6.17 -3.27
CA VAL A 487 -11.15 7.58 -3.63
C VAL A 487 -12.48 8.05 -4.21
N SER A 488 -12.87 9.27 -3.87
CA SER A 488 -14.05 9.96 -4.40
C SER A 488 -13.73 11.43 -4.68
N ARG A 489 -14.38 12.00 -5.70
CA ARG A 489 -14.31 13.44 -6.03
C ARG A 489 -15.51 14.25 -5.50
N ASP A 490 -16.61 13.58 -5.18
CA ASP A 490 -17.89 14.18 -4.78
C ASP A 490 -18.32 13.81 -3.34
N ASN A 491 -17.50 13.03 -2.64
CA ASN A 491 -17.79 12.47 -1.31
C ASN A 491 -19.02 11.54 -1.26
N ALA A 492 -19.47 11.05 -2.41
CA ALA A 492 -20.64 10.17 -2.53
C ALA A 492 -20.29 8.88 -3.28
N THR A 493 -19.61 8.98 -4.42
CA THR A 493 -19.21 7.85 -5.25
C THR A 493 -17.74 7.49 -5.02
N TYR A 494 -17.51 6.32 -4.41
CA TYR A 494 -16.17 5.82 -4.09
C TYR A 494 -15.74 4.72 -5.05
N GLN A 495 -14.50 4.81 -5.53
CA GLN A 495 -13.85 3.78 -6.34
C GLN A 495 -12.62 3.23 -5.63
N ARG A 496 -12.47 1.90 -5.60
CA ARG A 496 -11.29 1.24 -5.06
C ARG A 496 -10.11 1.47 -6.00
N VAL A 497 -9.06 2.10 -5.50
CA VAL A 497 -7.85 2.40 -6.29
C VAL A 497 -6.68 1.47 -5.97
N GLY A 498 -6.74 0.74 -4.85
CA GLY A 498 -5.75 -0.26 -4.50
C GLY A 498 -5.82 -0.70 -3.04
N GLU A 499 -4.78 -1.41 -2.61
CA GLU A 499 -4.60 -1.85 -1.24
C GLU A 499 -3.12 -1.79 -0.83
N MET A 500 -2.87 -1.70 0.46
CA MET A 500 -1.54 -1.73 1.05
C MET A 500 -1.52 -2.66 2.26
N HIS A 501 -0.47 -3.48 2.33
CA HIS A 501 -0.23 -4.41 3.43
C HIS A 501 0.91 -3.90 4.31
N GLY A 502 0.78 -4.09 5.62
CA GLY A 502 1.78 -3.67 6.60
C GLY A 502 1.66 -2.20 7.01
N LYS A 503 2.29 -1.87 8.14
CA LYS A 503 2.22 -0.56 8.78
C LYS A 503 3.35 0.34 8.29
N ALA A 504 3.02 1.54 7.81
CA ALA A 504 4.01 2.57 7.57
C ALA A 504 4.62 3.04 8.90
N ARG A 505 5.90 3.40 8.88
CA ARG A 505 6.58 3.99 10.04
C ARG A 505 6.40 5.50 9.99
N HIS A 506 5.43 6.00 10.74
CA HIS A 506 5.03 7.41 10.71
C HIS A 506 4.68 7.92 12.11
N GLY A 507 4.61 9.24 12.23
CA GLY A 507 4.31 9.92 13.48
C GLY A 507 4.59 11.41 13.39
N VAL A 508 5.18 11.98 14.44
CA VAL A 508 5.40 13.44 14.56
C VAL A 508 6.76 13.79 15.15
N LEU A 509 7.21 15.02 14.91
CA LEU A 509 8.39 15.57 15.56
C LEU A 509 8.11 15.91 17.04
N THR A 510 9.05 15.56 17.93
CA THR A 510 8.94 15.87 19.37
C THR A 510 9.61 17.18 19.76
N ALA A 511 10.47 17.73 18.91
CA ALA A 511 11.16 19.00 19.08
C ALA A 511 11.27 19.72 17.72
N ALA A 512 11.44 21.04 17.75
CA ALA A 512 11.72 21.81 16.54
C ALA A 512 13.16 21.59 16.07
N MET A 513 13.38 21.67 14.76
CA MET A 513 14.70 21.62 14.11
C MET A 513 14.92 22.89 13.30
N ALA A 514 16.05 23.56 13.48
CA ALA A 514 16.39 24.76 12.73
C ALA A 514 16.78 24.45 11.28
N THR A 515 16.82 25.49 10.43
CA THR A 515 17.37 25.38 9.07
C THR A 515 18.87 25.06 9.15
N GLY A 516 19.32 24.12 8.30
CA GLY A 516 20.73 23.72 8.16
C GLY A 516 21.14 23.60 6.68
N GLY A 517 22.31 23.03 6.41
CA GLY A 517 22.81 22.73 5.06
C GLY A 517 22.59 21.26 4.64
N ASP A 518 23.12 20.86 3.48
CA ASP A 518 23.25 19.45 3.06
C ASP A 518 24.74 19.12 2.81
N PRO A 519 25.33 18.12 3.50
CA PRO A 519 24.77 17.41 4.64
C PRO A 519 24.62 18.34 5.85
N ASP A 520 23.51 18.23 6.58
CA ASP A 520 23.42 18.78 7.94
C ASP A 520 24.32 17.92 8.81
N THR A 521 25.14 18.55 9.64
CA THR A 521 26.04 17.90 10.62
C THR A 521 25.90 18.52 12.00
N LEU A 522 25.01 19.50 12.16
CA LEU A 522 24.84 20.32 13.35
C LEU A 522 23.53 19.98 14.09
N HIS A 523 22.46 19.71 13.34
CA HIS A 523 21.13 19.49 13.91
C HIS A 523 20.75 18.02 13.92
N SER A 524 20.00 17.63 14.94
CA SER A 524 19.39 16.29 15.05
C SER A 524 17.88 16.41 14.96
N LEU A 525 17.22 15.35 14.47
CA LEU A 525 15.77 15.33 14.29
C LEU A 525 15.13 14.37 15.30
N ALA A 526 14.32 14.91 16.22
CA ALA A 526 13.66 14.14 17.26
C ALA A 526 12.23 13.76 16.84
N VAL A 527 11.92 12.46 16.79
CA VAL A 527 10.66 11.91 16.24
C VAL A 527 10.00 10.93 17.20
N ASP A 528 8.67 10.91 17.21
CA ASP A 528 7.83 9.93 17.89
C ASP A 528 6.98 9.19 16.86
N ILE A 529 7.25 7.90 16.69
CA ILE A 529 6.53 6.98 15.80
C ILE A 529 5.77 5.90 16.59
N SER A 530 5.49 6.13 17.87
CA SER A 530 4.76 5.19 18.72
C SER A 530 3.38 4.84 18.13
N ILE A 531 2.74 5.78 17.42
CA ILE A 531 1.47 5.56 16.71
C ILE A 531 1.55 4.44 15.66
N SER A 532 2.73 4.17 15.08
CA SER A 532 2.89 3.08 14.11
C SER A 532 3.26 1.74 14.74
N GLY A 533 3.70 1.72 16.01
CA GLY A 533 4.30 0.54 16.65
C GLY A 533 5.55 0.03 15.92
N GLY A 534 6.17 0.87 15.09
CA GLY A 534 7.32 0.52 14.28
C GLY A 534 8.65 0.87 14.96
N GLN A 535 9.76 0.45 14.34
CA GLN A 535 11.11 0.81 14.78
C GLN A 535 11.90 1.47 13.65
N LEU A 536 12.74 2.43 14.03
CA LEU A 536 13.74 3.03 13.16
C LEU A 536 15.12 2.45 13.48
N THR A 537 15.86 2.15 12.43
CA THR A 537 17.22 1.63 12.52
C THR A 537 18.13 2.58 11.76
N GLY A 538 19.27 2.93 12.35
CA GLY A 538 20.32 3.67 11.67
C GLY A 538 20.95 2.86 10.53
N GLY A 539 21.54 3.55 9.57
CA GLY A 539 22.41 2.98 8.55
C GLY A 539 23.82 3.54 8.63
N THR A 540 24.60 3.34 7.57
CA THR A 540 25.91 3.98 7.39
C THR A 540 25.75 5.37 6.77
N GLN A 541 26.81 6.18 6.79
CA GLN A 541 26.83 7.46 6.08
C GLN A 541 26.51 7.26 4.58
N ALA A 542 27.08 6.23 3.96
CA ALA A 542 26.78 5.86 2.58
C ALA A 542 25.30 5.50 2.36
N ASN A 543 24.59 4.95 3.36
CA ASN A 543 23.15 4.73 3.26
C ASN A 543 22.36 6.04 3.28
N ALA A 544 22.76 7.01 4.11
CA ALA A 544 22.15 8.34 4.10
C ALA A 544 22.44 9.06 2.77
N ASP A 545 23.67 9.00 2.26
CA ASP A 545 24.07 9.59 0.98
C ASP A 545 23.34 8.98 -0.22
N ALA A 546 23.07 7.67 -0.18
CA ALA A 546 22.25 6.97 -1.17
C ALA A 546 20.73 7.12 -0.94
N LEU A 547 20.31 7.91 0.06
CA LEU A 547 18.91 8.12 0.44
C LEU A 547 18.16 6.84 0.85
N ASN A 548 18.87 5.79 1.28
CA ASN A 548 18.24 4.53 1.70
C ASN A 548 17.39 4.69 2.97
N THR A 549 17.60 5.74 3.76
CA THR A 549 16.85 6.07 4.98
C THR A 549 15.84 7.22 4.79
N LEU A 550 15.43 7.47 3.54
CA LEU A 550 14.54 8.58 3.15
C LEU A 550 13.28 8.73 4.02
N CYS A 551 13.04 9.95 4.49
CA CYS A 551 11.90 10.33 5.30
C CYS A 551 11.28 11.59 4.73
N TYR A 552 9.98 11.73 4.93
CA TYR A 552 9.21 12.94 4.73
C TYR A 552 9.03 13.67 6.06
N VAL A 553 9.29 14.98 6.05
CA VAL A 553 9.10 15.90 7.17
C VAL A 553 8.57 17.22 6.65
N ASP A 554 7.29 17.52 6.88
CA ASP A 554 6.69 18.85 6.61
C ASP A 554 6.99 19.46 5.22
N GLY A 555 6.96 18.63 4.17
CA GLY A 555 7.26 19.06 2.80
C GLY A 555 8.73 18.89 2.37
N GLU A 556 9.62 18.56 3.29
CA GLU A 556 11.01 18.22 3.00
C GLU A 556 11.24 16.71 2.99
N LEU A 557 12.03 16.25 2.03
CA LEU A 557 12.58 14.90 2.03
C LEU A 557 14.01 14.92 2.55
N LEU A 558 14.30 14.07 3.53
CA LEU A 558 15.64 13.95 4.11
C LEU A 558 15.99 12.51 4.44
N ALA A 559 17.28 12.18 4.53
CA ALA A 559 17.76 10.86 4.94
C ALA A 559 18.72 11.00 6.13
N PHE A 560 18.73 10.03 7.04
CA PHE A 560 19.53 10.07 8.27
C PHE A 560 20.56 8.95 8.31
N GLN A 561 21.71 9.20 8.94
CA GLN A 561 22.69 8.15 9.23
C GLN A 561 22.27 7.33 10.44
N SER A 562 22.16 7.93 11.62
CA SER A 562 21.90 7.20 12.87
C SER A 562 20.49 7.46 13.40
N ALA A 563 19.93 6.47 14.09
CA ALA A 563 18.69 6.59 14.84
C ALA A 563 18.90 6.01 16.24
N THR A 564 18.88 6.88 17.25
CA THR A 564 19.09 6.51 18.65
C THR A 564 17.75 6.48 19.37
N LEU A 565 17.39 5.34 19.97
CA LEU A 565 16.16 5.20 20.74
C LEU A 565 16.26 5.99 22.05
N THR A 566 15.34 6.92 22.28
CA THR A 566 15.27 7.75 23.50
C THR A 566 14.07 7.41 24.39
N GLY A 567 13.14 6.59 23.90
CA GLY A 567 12.00 6.05 24.62
C GLY A 567 11.20 5.12 23.72
N VAL A 568 10.17 4.44 24.23
CA VAL A 568 9.34 3.52 23.41
C VAL A 568 8.74 4.29 22.21
N GLY A 569 9.15 3.92 21.00
CA GLY A 569 8.72 4.57 19.75
C GLY A 569 9.33 5.97 19.50
N LYS A 570 10.23 6.46 20.35
CA LYS A 570 10.85 7.79 20.25
C LYS A 570 12.31 7.69 19.89
N TYR A 571 12.73 8.46 18.88
CA TYR A 571 14.08 8.40 18.33
C TYR A 571 14.66 9.80 18.14
N THR A 572 15.96 9.93 18.39
CA THR A 572 16.76 11.05 17.88
C THR A 572 17.52 10.55 16.66
N LEU A 573 17.19 11.09 15.49
CA LEU A 573 17.94 10.88 14.26
C LEU A 573 19.17 11.80 14.33
N GLY A 574 20.35 11.21 14.23
CA GLY A 574 21.62 11.89 14.56
C GLY A 574 21.95 13.05 13.64
N THR A 575 23.12 13.64 13.84
CA THR A 575 23.44 14.93 13.23
C THR A 575 23.79 14.86 11.75
N TYR A 576 24.19 13.71 11.20
CA TYR A 576 24.42 13.56 9.75
C TYR A 576 23.11 13.29 9.02
N LEU A 577 22.52 14.35 8.45
CA LEU A 577 21.29 14.29 7.66
C LEU A 577 21.56 14.75 6.23
N ARG A 578 21.09 13.99 5.26
CA ARG A 578 20.96 14.46 3.88
C ARG A 578 19.65 15.21 3.73
N ARG A 579 19.71 16.50 3.46
CA ARG A 579 18.57 17.44 3.45
C ARG A 579 18.17 17.78 2.03
N GLY A 580 16.92 18.19 1.82
CA GLY A 580 16.44 18.65 0.52
C GLY A 580 16.49 17.59 -0.61
N ALA A 581 16.34 16.32 -0.25
CA ALA A 581 16.40 15.21 -1.20
C ALA A 581 15.33 15.37 -2.31
N TYR A 582 15.65 14.95 -3.53
CA TYR A 582 14.76 15.08 -4.69
C TYR A 582 14.27 16.51 -4.94
N GLY A 583 15.07 17.52 -4.61
CA GLY A 583 14.79 18.93 -4.92
C GLY A 583 13.81 19.62 -3.97
N THR A 584 13.43 18.99 -2.85
CA THR A 584 12.59 19.65 -1.84
C THR A 584 13.34 20.78 -1.13
N THR A 585 12.63 21.81 -0.70
CA THR A 585 13.23 22.97 -0.02
C THR A 585 13.72 22.60 1.38
N ILE A 586 14.97 22.94 1.70
CA ILE A 586 15.54 22.80 3.05
C ILE A 586 14.95 23.88 3.96
N GLY A 587 14.19 23.47 4.99
CA GLY A 587 13.49 24.38 5.90
C GLY A 587 13.80 24.15 7.37
N ALA A 588 13.22 25.01 8.22
CA ALA A 588 13.08 24.74 9.64
C ALA A 588 11.79 23.94 9.86
N HIS A 589 11.80 23.03 10.84
CA HIS A 589 10.68 22.14 11.14
C HIS A 589 10.18 22.38 12.56
N ASN A 590 8.86 22.45 12.73
CA ASN A 590 8.26 22.72 14.03
C ASN A 590 8.03 21.42 14.81
N LYS A 591 7.95 21.55 16.14
CA LYS A 591 7.44 20.45 16.98
C LYS A 591 6.01 20.11 16.54
N GLY A 592 5.72 18.82 16.36
CA GLY A 592 4.43 18.32 15.90
C GLY A 592 4.30 18.18 14.38
N SER A 593 5.29 18.61 13.59
CA SER A 593 5.29 18.36 12.14
C SER A 593 5.23 16.86 11.85
N LEU A 594 4.50 16.50 10.78
CA LEU A 594 4.30 15.10 10.38
C LEU A 594 5.61 14.48 9.90
N PHE A 595 5.83 13.22 10.29
CA PHE A 595 6.99 12.44 9.93
C PHE A 595 6.55 11.11 9.31
N ALA A 596 7.16 10.71 8.19
CA ALA A 596 6.99 9.36 7.64
C ALA A 596 8.29 8.83 7.05
N ARG A 597 8.67 7.60 7.40
CA ARG A 597 9.76 6.87 6.73
C ARG A 597 9.24 6.28 5.43
N LEU A 598 9.91 6.61 4.32
CA LEU A 598 9.48 6.20 2.98
C LEU A 598 10.07 4.84 2.61
N ASP A 599 9.33 3.78 2.90
CA ASP A 599 9.67 2.39 2.59
C ASP A 599 8.53 1.70 1.80
N LYS A 600 8.45 0.36 1.86
CA LYS A 600 7.46 -0.41 1.10
C LYS A 600 6.02 -0.22 1.58
N ALA A 601 5.78 0.32 2.77
CA ALA A 601 4.45 0.44 3.37
C ALA A 601 3.76 1.80 3.07
N VAL A 602 4.24 2.54 2.08
CA VAL A 602 3.64 3.81 1.62
C VAL A 602 2.85 3.56 0.34
N PHE A 603 1.54 3.81 0.38
CA PHE A 603 0.68 3.67 -0.80
C PHE A 603 0.87 4.85 -1.74
N LYS A 604 0.89 4.58 -3.06
CA LYS A 604 1.11 5.59 -4.10
C LYS A 604 -0.10 5.64 -5.01
N TYR A 605 -0.67 6.83 -5.16
CA TYR A 605 -1.86 7.05 -5.96
C TYR A 605 -1.59 8.08 -7.06
N PRO A 606 -1.55 7.69 -8.35
CA PRO A 606 -1.41 8.63 -9.44
C PRO A 606 -2.69 9.46 -9.61
N PHE A 607 -2.55 10.76 -9.86
CA PHE A 607 -3.67 11.68 -10.11
C PHE A 607 -3.45 12.48 -11.39
N THR A 608 -4.52 13.09 -11.90
CA THR A 608 -4.51 13.86 -13.15
C THR A 608 -4.60 15.37 -12.88
N ALA A 609 -4.11 16.20 -13.82
CA ALA A 609 -3.99 17.64 -13.61
C ALA A 609 -5.31 18.38 -13.34
N ASP A 610 -6.45 17.81 -13.75
CA ASP A 610 -7.80 18.32 -13.45
C ASP A 610 -8.20 18.18 -11.97
N MET A 611 -7.48 17.37 -11.19
CA MET A 611 -7.72 17.23 -9.75
C MET A 611 -7.10 18.37 -8.94
N ILE A 612 -6.17 19.13 -9.53
CA ILE A 612 -5.48 20.25 -8.88
C ILE A 612 -6.48 21.35 -8.54
N GLY A 613 -6.44 21.83 -7.30
CA GLY A 613 -7.35 22.84 -6.77
C GLY A 613 -8.72 22.30 -6.34
N THR A 614 -8.98 20.99 -6.50
CA THR A 614 -10.23 20.33 -6.10
C THR A 614 -9.98 19.37 -4.93
N PRO A 615 -10.85 19.29 -3.92
CA PRO A 615 -10.72 18.31 -2.84
C PRO A 615 -10.93 16.87 -3.35
N VAL A 616 -10.16 15.94 -2.80
CA VAL A 616 -10.36 14.49 -2.93
C VAL A 616 -10.67 13.88 -1.59
N TYR A 617 -11.59 12.91 -1.58
CA TYR A 617 -12.04 12.22 -0.39
C TYR A 617 -11.52 10.79 -0.38
N LEU A 618 -10.78 10.43 0.66
CA LEU A 618 -10.12 9.13 0.83
C LEU A 618 -10.79 8.34 1.95
N LYS A 619 -11.13 7.08 1.71
CA LYS A 619 -11.52 6.13 2.76
C LYS A 619 -10.51 4.99 2.81
N LEU A 620 -9.98 4.74 4.01
CA LEU A 620 -8.99 3.70 4.27
C LEU A 620 -9.65 2.54 5.02
N LEU A 621 -10.07 1.51 4.29
CA LEU A 621 -10.81 0.37 4.84
C LEU A 621 -9.82 -0.67 5.38
N SER A 622 -9.74 -0.79 6.70
CA SER A 622 -8.76 -1.67 7.34
C SER A 622 -9.14 -3.15 7.23
N PHE A 623 -8.15 -4.02 7.19
CA PHE A 623 -8.29 -5.48 7.37
C PHE A 623 -7.22 -5.99 8.35
N ASN A 624 -7.44 -7.16 8.94
CA ASN A 624 -6.56 -7.69 9.98
C ASN A 624 -5.30 -8.38 9.42
N LEU A 625 -4.37 -8.78 10.29
CA LEU A 625 -3.11 -9.46 9.92
C LEU A 625 -3.27 -10.69 9.02
N TYR A 626 -4.47 -11.26 8.95
CA TYR A 626 -4.81 -12.44 8.16
C TYR A 626 -5.64 -12.11 6.91
N GLY A 627 -5.86 -10.83 6.61
CA GLY A 627 -6.73 -10.38 5.52
C GLY A 627 -8.23 -10.50 5.81
N GLY A 628 -8.61 -10.88 7.04
CA GLY A 628 -9.99 -11.03 7.51
C GLY A 628 -10.56 -9.76 8.15
N ALA A 629 -11.83 -9.83 8.58
CA ALA A 629 -12.55 -8.78 9.30
C ALA A 629 -12.47 -7.38 8.66
N LYS A 630 -12.52 -7.34 7.32
CA LYS A 630 -12.40 -6.11 6.53
C LYS A 630 -13.55 -5.14 6.81
N GLN A 631 -13.23 -3.86 7.01
CA GLN A 631 -14.21 -2.80 7.22
C GLN A 631 -15.04 -2.51 5.96
N THR A 632 -16.26 -2.00 6.14
CA THR A 632 -17.14 -1.58 5.03
C THR A 632 -17.10 -0.07 4.82
N LEU A 633 -17.42 0.40 3.61
CA LEU A 633 -17.38 1.82 3.22
C LEU A 633 -18.20 2.73 4.14
N ASP A 634 -19.30 2.21 4.69
CA ASP A 634 -20.25 2.98 5.51
C ASP A 634 -19.72 3.25 6.93
N THR A 635 -18.79 2.41 7.39
CA THR A 635 -18.22 2.49 8.75
C THR A 635 -17.01 3.42 8.83
N VAL A 636 -16.41 3.80 7.69
CA VAL A 636 -15.18 4.57 7.61
C VAL A 636 -15.49 6.02 7.21
N GLN A 637 -15.01 6.96 8.01
CA GLN A 637 -15.15 8.39 7.72
C GLN A 637 -14.15 8.83 6.63
N PRO A 638 -14.54 9.77 5.74
CA PRO A 638 -13.67 10.25 4.68
C PRO A 638 -12.63 11.23 5.18
N ILE A 639 -11.40 11.07 4.70
CA ILE A 639 -10.31 12.02 4.86
C ILE A 639 -10.31 12.94 3.63
N THR A 640 -10.44 14.25 3.86
CA THR A 640 -10.41 15.25 2.78
C THR A 640 -8.98 15.72 2.56
N TRP A 641 -8.52 15.70 1.32
CA TRP A 641 -7.19 16.18 0.91
C TRP A 641 -7.30 17.12 -0.28
N ASN A 642 -6.55 18.22 -0.28
CA ASN A 642 -6.54 19.19 -1.37
C ASN A 642 -5.29 18.99 -2.23
N VAL A 643 -5.49 18.72 -3.52
CA VAL A 643 -4.38 18.57 -4.47
C VAL A 643 -3.89 19.95 -4.91
N THR A 644 -2.61 20.21 -4.74
CA THR A 644 -1.95 21.49 -5.04
C THR A 644 -1.15 21.46 -6.36
N GLY A 645 -0.74 20.28 -6.82
CA GLY A 645 0.01 20.10 -8.06
C GLY A 645 1.48 20.51 -7.92
N ALA A 646 2.11 20.20 -6.78
CA ALA A 646 3.47 20.64 -6.47
C ALA A 646 4.49 20.21 -7.54
N ALA A 647 4.38 18.98 -8.05
CA ALA A 647 5.26 18.45 -9.09
C ALA A 647 5.15 19.20 -10.42
N LEU A 648 4.02 19.84 -10.76
CA LEU A 648 3.94 20.66 -12.00
C LEU A 648 4.79 21.93 -11.93
N LYS A 649 5.05 22.42 -10.71
CA LYS A 649 5.80 23.65 -10.43
C LYS A 649 7.28 23.39 -10.17
N SER A 650 7.73 22.13 -10.14
CA SER A 650 9.14 21.78 -9.97
C SER A 650 9.98 22.34 -11.12
N PRO A 651 11.26 22.68 -10.90
CA PRO A 651 12.17 23.00 -12.00
C PRO A 651 12.27 21.82 -12.99
N LEU A 652 12.35 22.13 -14.28
CA LEU A 652 12.60 21.12 -15.32
C LEU A 652 14.07 20.64 -15.27
N PRO A 653 14.39 19.46 -15.82
CA PRO A 653 15.77 19.07 -16.01
C PRO A 653 16.53 20.08 -16.88
N ASN A 654 17.80 20.32 -16.55
CA ASN A 654 18.64 21.26 -17.29
C ASN A 654 18.92 20.77 -18.71
N VAL A 655 19.00 21.70 -19.65
CA VAL A 655 19.41 21.43 -21.03
C VAL A 655 20.86 20.92 -21.03
N THR A 656 21.16 19.87 -21.78
CA THR A 656 22.52 19.32 -21.91
C THR A 656 22.94 19.26 -23.37
N GLY A 657 24.26 19.23 -23.62
CA GLY A 657 24.80 19.09 -24.97
C GLY A 657 24.56 20.30 -25.88
N LEU A 658 24.36 21.49 -25.31
CA LEU A 658 24.25 22.72 -26.09
C LEU A 658 25.53 22.92 -26.92
N SER A 659 25.36 22.96 -28.23
CA SER A 659 26.42 23.02 -29.22
C SER A 659 25.97 23.89 -30.39
N ASN A 660 26.92 24.28 -31.23
CA ASN A 660 26.63 24.91 -32.50
C ASN A 660 27.10 24.03 -33.66
N ALA A 661 26.48 24.19 -34.81
CA ALA A 661 26.92 23.59 -36.06
C ALA A 661 26.65 24.56 -37.21
N TYR A 662 27.52 24.54 -38.23
CA TYR A 662 27.31 25.29 -39.45
C TYR A 662 26.71 24.37 -40.52
N ARG A 663 25.49 24.64 -40.98
CA ARG A 663 24.84 23.87 -42.05
C ARG A 663 24.10 24.82 -43.02
N ASN A 664 24.22 24.57 -44.32
CA ASN A 664 23.51 25.31 -45.38
C ASN A 664 23.62 26.84 -45.30
N GLY A 665 24.79 27.37 -44.90
CA GLY A 665 25.01 28.82 -44.81
C GLY A 665 24.45 29.47 -43.52
N GLN A 666 24.02 28.67 -42.54
CA GLN A 666 23.47 29.16 -41.28
C GLN A 666 24.16 28.51 -40.08
N THR A 667 24.29 29.27 -38.99
CA THR A 667 24.72 28.72 -37.70
C THR A 667 23.48 28.22 -36.96
N LEU A 668 23.49 26.95 -36.59
CA LEU A 668 22.42 26.28 -35.88
C LEU A 668 22.89 25.98 -34.45
N LEU A 669 22.06 26.30 -33.45
CA LEU A 669 22.20 25.77 -32.11
C LEU A 669 21.50 24.42 -32.02
N SER A 670 22.13 23.45 -31.36
CA SER A 670 21.55 22.13 -31.10
C SER A 670 21.80 21.70 -29.66
N TRP A 671 20.86 20.98 -29.07
CA TRP A 671 20.97 20.42 -27.72
C TRP A 671 20.31 19.05 -27.63
N GLN A 672 20.44 18.38 -26.49
CA GLN A 672 19.79 17.09 -26.25
C GLN A 672 18.34 17.27 -25.79
N LEU A 673 17.50 16.31 -26.14
CA LEU A 673 16.09 16.29 -25.70
C LEU A 673 16.01 16.15 -24.17
N VAL A 674 15.38 17.13 -23.52
CA VAL A 674 14.97 17.06 -22.13
C VAL A 674 13.76 16.14 -22.00
N THR A 675 13.91 15.07 -21.23
CA THR A 675 12.83 14.12 -20.95
C THR A 675 12.19 14.50 -19.62
N ASP A 676 10.89 14.77 -19.63
CA ASP A 676 10.08 15.11 -18.46
C ASP A 676 8.67 14.51 -18.64
N PHE A 677 7.91 14.39 -17.54
CA PHE A 677 6.52 13.93 -17.58
C PHE A 677 5.57 14.99 -18.17
N ARG A 678 6.01 16.25 -18.15
CA ARG A 678 5.36 17.41 -18.77
C ARG A 678 5.75 17.51 -20.24
N THR A 679 4.93 18.20 -21.03
CA THR A 679 5.27 18.53 -22.43
C THR A 679 6.20 19.73 -22.47
N VAL A 680 7.49 19.47 -22.70
CA VAL A 680 8.56 20.49 -22.67
C VAL A 680 8.77 21.12 -24.05
N ASP A 681 8.92 22.45 -24.07
CA ASP A 681 9.51 23.22 -25.17
C ASP A 681 10.78 23.94 -24.69
N TYR A 682 11.46 24.65 -25.57
CA TYR A 682 12.71 25.35 -25.26
C TYR A 682 12.59 26.82 -25.58
N GLU A 683 13.01 27.67 -24.64
CA GLU A 683 13.08 29.11 -24.84
C GLU A 683 14.52 29.55 -25.10
N ILE A 684 14.72 30.24 -26.23
CA ILE A 684 16.02 30.72 -26.66
C ILE A 684 16.07 32.22 -26.45
N ARG A 685 17.09 32.69 -25.75
CA ARG A 685 17.35 34.11 -25.53
C ARG A 685 18.74 34.50 -26.01
N ARG A 686 18.97 35.80 -26.24
CA ARG A 686 20.30 36.35 -26.55
C ARG A 686 20.59 37.60 -25.72
N GLY A 687 21.74 37.59 -25.04
CA GLY A 687 22.18 38.66 -24.15
C GLY A 687 23.24 38.18 -23.17
N THR A 688 23.77 39.09 -22.36
CA THR A 688 24.88 38.82 -21.42
C THR A 688 24.46 38.01 -20.19
N ASN A 689 23.17 38.01 -19.83
CA ASN A 689 22.59 37.18 -18.78
C ASN A 689 21.16 36.78 -19.17
N TRP A 690 20.67 35.64 -18.65
CA TRP A 690 19.33 35.11 -18.96
C TRP A 690 18.20 36.10 -18.67
N GLN A 691 18.27 36.83 -17.55
CA GLN A 691 17.20 37.68 -17.03
C GLN A 691 16.95 38.91 -17.93
N THR A 692 18.00 39.49 -18.51
CA THR A 692 17.92 40.66 -19.39
C THR A 692 18.10 40.32 -20.87
N ALA A 693 18.29 39.04 -21.21
CA ALA A 693 18.44 38.59 -22.59
C ALA A 693 17.11 38.67 -23.34
N ILE A 694 17.18 39.08 -24.61
CA ILE A 694 16.01 39.19 -25.49
C ILE A 694 15.56 37.78 -25.88
N VAL A 695 14.28 37.49 -25.72
CA VAL A 695 13.67 36.23 -26.18
C VAL A 695 13.65 36.23 -27.71
N LEU A 696 14.31 35.25 -28.33
CA LEU A 696 14.34 35.07 -29.77
C LEU A 696 13.19 34.19 -30.26
N GLY A 697 12.74 33.26 -29.43
CA GLY A 697 11.61 32.39 -29.73
C GLY A 697 11.54 31.18 -28.80
N ARG A 698 10.48 30.40 -28.99
CA ARG A 698 10.31 29.08 -28.36
C ARG A 698 10.14 28.02 -29.44
N THR A 699 10.69 26.83 -29.20
CA THR A 699 10.59 25.72 -30.14
C THR A 699 10.45 24.39 -29.38
N PRO A 700 9.60 23.45 -29.85
CA PRO A 700 9.59 22.08 -29.32
C PRO A 700 10.74 21.23 -29.90
N LEU A 701 11.47 21.75 -30.90
CA LEU A 701 12.60 21.06 -31.52
C LEU A 701 13.87 21.24 -30.68
N THR A 702 14.84 20.36 -30.88
CA THR A 702 16.15 20.42 -30.23
C THR A 702 17.19 21.22 -31.03
N GLU A 703 16.73 22.04 -31.97
CA GLU A 703 17.55 22.83 -32.87
C GLU A 703 16.94 24.23 -33.08
N PHE A 704 17.78 25.26 -33.20
CA PHE A 704 17.36 26.65 -33.44
C PHE A 704 18.38 27.43 -34.27
N VAL A 705 17.95 28.05 -35.37
CA VAL A 705 18.82 28.80 -36.28
C VAL A 705 19.14 30.18 -35.70
N ILE A 706 20.41 30.58 -35.77
CA ILE A 706 20.90 31.88 -35.30
C ILE A 706 21.66 32.62 -36.40
N ALA A 707 21.51 33.95 -36.43
CA ALA A 707 22.00 34.80 -37.53
C ALA A 707 22.95 35.93 -37.09
N GLN A 708 23.30 36.00 -35.79
CA GLN A 708 24.12 37.08 -35.23
C GLN A 708 25.13 36.52 -34.23
N ASN A 709 26.26 37.21 -34.04
CA ASN A 709 27.18 36.91 -32.95
C ASN A 709 26.55 37.29 -31.59
N GLY A 710 27.03 36.67 -30.52
CA GLY A 710 26.61 36.98 -29.15
C GLY A 710 26.48 35.73 -28.28
N THR A 711 26.13 35.95 -27.01
CA THR A 711 25.83 34.89 -26.05
C THR A 711 24.36 34.52 -26.15
N TYR A 712 24.10 33.25 -26.44
CA TYR A 712 22.77 32.66 -26.53
C TYR A 712 22.52 31.81 -25.31
N TRP A 713 21.28 31.83 -24.82
CA TRP A 713 20.85 31.03 -23.68
C TRP A 713 19.70 30.13 -24.10
N VAL A 714 19.69 28.90 -23.61
CA VAL A 714 18.61 27.93 -23.81
C VAL A 714 18.16 27.39 -22.46
N ALA A 715 16.85 27.43 -22.21
CA ALA A 715 16.23 26.80 -21.05
C ALA A 715 15.08 25.90 -21.49
N ALA A 716 14.91 24.77 -20.80
CA ALA A 716 13.69 23.99 -20.92
C ALA A 716 12.54 24.78 -20.29
N HIS A 717 11.37 24.71 -20.90
CA HIS A 717 10.18 25.44 -20.48
C HIS A 717 8.95 24.53 -20.56
N TYR A 718 8.02 24.77 -19.65
CA TYR A 718 6.71 24.15 -19.63
C TYR A 718 5.68 25.21 -19.28
N SER A 719 4.54 25.17 -19.97
CA SER A 719 3.36 25.95 -19.59
C SER A 719 2.08 25.15 -19.85
N ASN A 720 1.03 25.39 -19.07
CA ASN A 720 -0.27 24.77 -19.27
C ASN A 720 -1.41 25.81 -19.38
N ALA A 721 -2.61 25.34 -19.75
CA ALA A 721 -3.79 26.18 -19.92
C ALA A 721 -4.27 26.89 -18.64
N GLN A 722 -3.83 26.41 -17.47
CA GLN A 722 -4.14 26.98 -16.15
C GLN A 722 -3.10 28.05 -15.72
N GLY A 723 -2.12 28.38 -16.58
CA GLY A 723 -1.11 29.40 -16.32
C GLY A 723 0.07 28.95 -15.45
N VAL A 724 0.21 27.64 -15.18
CA VAL A 724 1.39 27.10 -14.48
C VAL A 724 2.56 27.10 -15.45
N THR A 725 3.67 27.74 -15.07
CA THR A 725 4.93 27.75 -15.83
C THR A 725 6.08 27.19 -15.03
N ALA A 726 6.94 26.39 -15.65
CA ALA A 726 8.19 25.90 -15.07
C ALA A 726 9.35 26.08 -16.06
N TYR A 727 10.54 26.35 -15.54
CA TYR A 727 11.78 26.44 -16.32
C TYR A 727 12.81 25.45 -15.77
N SER A 728 13.81 25.10 -16.58
CA SER A 728 14.99 24.40 -16.06
C SER A 728 15.69 25.23 -14.99
N ALA A 729 16.16 24.57 -13.93
CA ALA A 729 16.78 25.25 -12.78
C ALA A 729 17.95 26.17 -13.19
N THR A 730 18.74 25.73 -14.18
CA THR A 730 19.88 26.49 -14.71
C THR A 730 19.76 26.60 -16.23
N PRO A 731 19.47 27.78 -16.79
CA PRO A 731 19.61 28.06 -18.22
C PRO A 731 21.08 27.86 -18.65
N VAL A 732 21.30 27.31 -19.84
CA VAL A 732 22.65 27.03 -20.38
C VAL A 732 22.99 28.03 -21.47
N ASP A 733 24.19 28.60 -21.43
CA ASP A 733 24.66 29.56 -22.42
C ASP A 733 25.70 28.99 -23.39
N ILE A 734 25.80 29.62 -24.56
CA ILE A 734 26.90 29.44 -25.52
C ILE A 734 27.22 30.78 -26.18
N THR A 735 28.50 31.14 -26.18
CA THR A 735 28.97 32.36 -26.84
C THR A 735 29.45 32.04 -28.26
N ILE A 736 28.88 32.74 -29.23
CA ILE A 736 29.14 32.52 -30.65
C ILE A 736 29.91 33.71 -31.22
N GLY A 737 31.14 33.46 -31.68
CA GLY A 737 31.95 34.38 -32.46
C GLY A 737 32.14 33.86 -33.90
N GLY A 738 31.97 34.74 -34.89
CA GLY A 738 32.17 34.37 -36.30
C GLY A 738 30.97 33.71 -36.99
N ALA A 739 29.76 33.84 -36.46
CA ALA A 739 28.52 33.38 -37.11
C ALA A 739 28.09 34.26 -38.31
N ILE A 740 28.99 35.10 -38.83
CA ILE A 740 28.73 36.04 -39.91
C ILE A 740 29.44 35.54 -41.16
N LEU A 741 28.66 35.15 -42.17
CA LEU A 741 29.13 35.06 -43.56
C LEU A 741 29.68 36.43 -44.01
N PRO A 742 30.64 36.50 -44.95
CA PRO A 742 30.78 37.71 -45.77
C PRO A 742 29.46 37.87 -46.53
N ALA A 743 28.58 38.73 -46.02
CA ALA A 743 27.22 38.88 -46.53
C ALA A 743 27.24 39.75 -47.79
N ASN A 744 26.51 39.32 -48.82
CA ASN A 744 26.25 40.08 -50.04
C ASN A 744 25.08 41.03 -49.79
N VAL A 745 25.29 41.96 -48.85
CA VAL A 745 24.25 42.83 -48.32
C VAL A 745 23.88 43.87 -49.37
N VAL A 746 22.63 43.83 -49.83
CA VAL A 746 22.10 44.82 -50.80
C VAL A 746 21.91 46.19 -50.13
N ALA A 747 21.50 46.21 -48.86
CA ALA A 747 21.42 47.41 -48.03
C ALA A 747 21.36 47.05 -46.54
N SER A 748 21.92 47.92 -45.69
CA SER A 748 21.87 47.82 -44.22
C SER A 748 21.51 49.18 -43.65
N TRP A 749 20.52 49.21 -42.76
CA TRP A 749 20.05 50.45 -42.11
C TRP A 749 20.10 50.33 -40.59
N ASN A 750 20.37 51.46 -39.94
CA ASN A 750 20.27 51.64 -38.49
C ASN A 750 19.36 52.84 -38.22
N GLU A 751 18.14 52.59 -37.74
CA GLU A 751 17.12 53.63 -37.52
C GLU A 751 17.53 54.59 -36.40
N ALA A 752 18.20 54.11 -35.35
CA ALA A 752 18.67 54.98 -34.28
C ALA A 752 19.75 55.95 -34.78
N ALA A 753 20.68 55.46 -35.61
CA ALA A 753 21.74 56.30 -36.20
C ALA A 753 21.20 57.32 -37.22
N THR A 754 20.01 57.08 -37.78
CA THR A 754 19.34 58.01 -38.72
C THR A 754 18.32 58.92 -38.02
N GLY A 755 18.26 58.90 -36.69
CA GLY A 755 17.38 59.77 -35.90
C GLY A 755 15.90 59.38 -35.94
N TRP A 756 15.59 58.10 -36.18
CA TRP A 756 14.23 57.57 -36.26
C TRP A 756 13.37 58.28 -37.32
N ALA A 757 13.87 58.40 -38.55
CA ALA A 757 13.22 59.13 -39.64
C ALA A 757 11.86 58.55 -40.12
N GLY A 758 11.41 57.42 -39.56
CA GLY A 758 10.16 56.74 -39.89
C GLY A 758 8.88 57.43 -39.42
N THR A 759 7.78 56.67 -39.33
CA THR A 759 6.47 57.18 -38.89
C THR A 759 6.02 56.45 -37.63
N CYS A 760 5.60 57.21 -36.61
CA CYS A 760 4.98 56.65 -35.41
C CYS A 760 3.45 56.68 -35.53
N THR A 761 2.79 55.58 -35.17
CA THR A 761 1.33 55.54 -35.01
C THR A 761 0.98 55.73 -33.54
N THR A 762 0.18 56.76 -33.25
CA THR A 762 -0.31 57.07 -31.90
C THR A 762 -0.87 55.81 -31.24
N PRO A 763 -0.52 55.52 -29.97
CA PRO A 763 0.19 56.36 -29.00
C PRO A 763 1.71 56.21 -28.95
N ALA A 764 2.36 55.61 -29.95
CA ALA A 764 3.83 55.66 -30.04
C ALA A 764 4.30 57.03 -30.51
N PHE A 765 5.44 57.50 -30.00
CA PHE A 765 6.05 58.78 -30.40
C PHE A 765 7.58 58.74 -30.30
N ARG A 766 8.24 59.64 -31.04
CA ARG A 766 9.70 59.82 -30.94
C ARG A 766 10.02 60.75 -29.78
N ASP A 767 10.91 60.29 -28.91
CA ASP A 767 11.50 61.10 -27.86
C ASP A 767 12.82 61.72 -28.38
N PRO A 768 12.86 63.04 -28.62
CA PRO A 768 14.06 63.71 -29.13
C PRO A 768 15.17 63.83 -28.08
N VAL A 769 14.86 63.68 -26.79
CA VAL A 769 15.82 63.79 -25.69
C VAL A 769 16.58 62.47 -25.53
N GLU A 770 15.84 61.36 -25.47
CA GLU A 770 16.43 60.02 -25.32
C GLU A 770 16.84 59.38 -26.65
N GLN A 771 16.55 60.02 -27.78
CA GLN A 771 16.78 59.49 -29.13
C GLN A 771 16.22 58.07 -29.29
N ALA A 772 14.97 57.87 -28.84
CA ALA A 772 14.28 56.59 -28.83
C ALA A 772 12.81 56.73 -29.28
N VAL A 773 12.13 55.62 -29.54
CA VAL A 773 10.68 55.60 -29.75
C VAL A 773 10.01 55.02 -28.50
N LYS A 774 9.03 55.75 -27.95
CA LYS A 774 8.35 55.40 -26.69
C LYS A 774 6.87 55.15 -26.90
N LEU A 775 6.28 54.43 -25.96
CA LEU A 775 4.84 54.22 -25.87
C LEU A 775 4.21 55.22 -24.89
N GLY A 776 3.31 56.06 -25.38
CA GLY A 776 2.64 57.11 -24.60
C GLY A 776 1.42 56.64 -23.81
N GLY A 777 0.69 57.63 -23.25
CA GLY A 777 -0.53 57.42 -22.49
C GLY A 777 -1.68 56.78 -23.28
N SER A 778 -2.58 56.11 -22.56
CA SER A 778 -3.76 55.43 -23.12
C SER A 778 -4.91 56.39 -23.45
N ALA A 779 -4.91 57.60 -22.89
CA ALA A 779 -5.93 58.62 -23.10
C ALA A 779 -5.37 59.88 -23.77
N LEU A 780 -6.23 60.60 -24.50
CA LEU A 780 -5.89 61.88 -25.12
C LEU A 780 -5.77 62.98 -24.05
N PHE A 781 -4.93 64.00 -24.29
CA PHE A 781 -4.84 65.19 -23.44
C PHE A 781 -6.21 65.86 -23.23
N SER A 782 -7.07 65.88 -24.26
CA SER A 782 -8.42 66.43 -24.20
C SER A 782 -9.37 65.66 -23.28
N ALA A 783 -9.01 64.45 -22.84
CA ALA A 783 -9.80 63.64 -21.93
C ALA A 783 -9.52 63.94 -20.44
N ILE A 784 -8.59 64.85 -20.12
CA ILE A 784 -8.26 65.25 -18.75
C ILE A 784 -9.33 66.24 -18.23
N PRO A 785 -10.20 65.87 -17.26
CA PRO A 785 -11.26 66.76 -16.79
C PRO A 785 -10.73 67.94 -15.98
N LEU A 786 -9.63 67.73 -15.24
CA LEU A 786 -8.97 68.75 -14.44
C LEU A 786 -7.45 68.49 -14.41
N ILE A 787 -6.67 69.36 -15.03
CA ILE A 787 -5.20 69.21 -15.14
C ILE A 787 -4.53 69.15 -13.78
N SER A 788 -5.02 69.91 -12.79
CA SER A 788 -4.45 69.92 -11.43
C SER A 788 -4.65 68.62 -10.65
N ALA A 789 -5.48 67.70 -11.15
CA ALA A 789 -5.71 66.39 -10.54
C ALA A 789 -5.08 65.23 -11.34
N ALA A 790 -4.39 65.51 -12.46
CA ALA A 790 -3.70 64.50 -13.24
C ALA A 790 -2.30 64.24 -12.66
N ASN A 791 -2.02 62.98 -12.29
CA ASN A 791 -0.70 62.57 -11.80
C ASN A 791 0.40 62.72 -12.87
N THR A 792 0.03 62.61 -14.14
CA THR A 792 0.88 62.85 -15.30
C THR A 792 0.00 63.25 -16.48
N VAL A 793 0.48 64.22 -17.26
CA VAL A 793 -0.19 64.74 -18.44
C VAL A 793 0.17 63.91 -19.68
N GLU A 794 1.41 63.44 -19.77
CA GLU A 794 1.93 62.66 -20.90
C GLU A 794 1.44 61.21 -20.89
N TYR A 795 1.28 60.63 -19.69
CA TYR A 795 0.83 59.24 -19.50
C TYR A 795 -0.55 59.17 -18.85
N TYR A 796 -1.40 60.16 -19.11
CA TYR A 796 -2.76 60.21 -18.58
C TYR A 796 -3.56 58.97 -19.02
N GLY A 797 -4.30 58.37 -18.08
CA GLY A 797 -4.98 57.09 -18.28
C GLY A 797 -4.08 55.85 -18.14
N GLY A 798 -2.81 56.01 -17.77
CA GLY A 798 -1.82 54.93 -17.76
C GLY A 798 -1.14 54.76 -19.12
N ILE A 799 -0.18 53.85 -19.22
CA ILE A 799 0.49 53.52 -20.47
C ILE A 799 -0.48 52.79 -21.40
N ALA A 800 -0.45 53.14 -22.68
CA ALA A 800 -1.22 52.43 -23.71
C ALA A 800 -0.75 50.98 -23.89
N THR A 801 -1.65 50.11 -24.35
CA THR A 801 -1.34 48.69 -24.56
C THR A 801 -0.45 48.44 -25.80
N GLY A 802 -0.38 49.37 -26.75
CA GLY A 802 0.59 49.30 -27.83
C GLY A 802 0.53 50.42 -28.87
N GLY A 803 1.58 50.52 -29.67
CA GLY A 803 1.77 51.52 -30.73
C GLY A 803 2.81 51.04 -31.75
N TYR A 804 2.99 51.75 -32.87
CA TYR A 804 3.84 51.29 -33.98
C TYR A 804 4.89 52.32 -34.39
N TYR A 805 6.09 51.86 -34.73
CA TYR A 805 7.10 52.59 -35.49
C TYR A 805 7.33 51.90 -36.83
N GLN A 806 7.16 52.60 -37.94
CA GLN A 806 7.42 52.09 -39.29
C GLN A 806 8.60 52.83 -39.92
N ILE A 807 9.50 52.10 -40.60
CA ILE A 807 10.66 52.70 -41.29
C ILE A 807 10.22 53.69 -42.40
N PRO A 808 11.05 54.68 -42.76
CA PRO A 808 10.73 55.59 -43.86
C PRO A 808 10.84 54.90 -45.23
N VAL A 809 10.15 55.45 -46.23
CA VAL A 809 10.16 54.93 -47.62
C VAL A 809 11.57 54.88 -48.20
N SER A 810 12.45 55.81 -47.80
CA SER A 810 13.86 55.84 -48.22
C SER A 810 14.69 54.66 -47.72
N HIS A 811 14.25 53.95 -46.69
CA HIS A 811 14.92 52.76 -46.16
C HIS A 811 14.25 51.45 -46.59
N GLU A 812 13.20 51.51 -47.41
CA GLU A 812 12.67 50.33 -48.07
C GLU A 812 13.72 49.75 -49.03
N ILE A 813 13.94 48.44 -48.97
CA ILE A 813 14.98 47.78 -49.77
C ILE A 813 14.35 47.23 -51.04
N ASP A 814 14.88 47.58 -52.22
CA ASP A 814 14.50 47.02 -53.53
C ASP A 814 15.69 46.27 -54.15
N ILE A 815 15.55 44.96 -54.31
CA ILE A 815 16.59 44.09 -54.89
C ILE A 815 16.43 43.87 -56.41
N GLY A 816 15.57 44.65 -57.07
CA GLY A 816 15.38 44.65 -58.53
C GLY A 816 14.50 43.53 -59.09
N THR A 817 14.62 42.30 -58.57
CA THR A 817 13.79 41.14 -58.97
C THR A 817 13.49 40.25 -57.77
N ALA A 818 12.29 39.65 -57.72
CA ALA A 818 11.90 38.80 -56.59
C ALA A 818 12.78 37.54 -56.49
N GLN A 819 13.51 37.40 -55.38
CA GLN A 819 14.36 36.25 -55.09
C GLN A 819 14.30 35.91 -53.60
N ALA A 820 14.75 34.69 -53.25
CA ALA A 820 14.84 34.24 -51.87
C ALA A 820 16.03 34.92 -51.17
N CYS A 821 15.76 35.92 -50.32
CA CYS A 821 16.78 36.64 -49.58
C CYS A 821 16.75 36.30 -48.10
N ASN A 822 17.92 36.23 -47.47
CA ASN A 822 18.03 36.15 -46.02
C ASN A 822 17.75 37.54 -45.45
N VAL A 823 16.74 37.65 -44.60
CA VAL A 823 16.38 38.92 -43.96
C VAL A 823 16.78 38.86 -42.50
N SER A 824 17.53 39.86 -42.04
CA SER A 824 17.90 40.00 -40.64
C SER A 824 17.36 41.32 -40.09
N VAL A 825 16.77 41.27 -38.89
CA VAL A 825 16.31 42.45 -38.16
C VAL A 825 16.76 42.31 -36.71
N GLY A 826 17.33 43.37 -36.15
CA GLY A 826 17.69 43.50 -34.75
C GLY A 826 16.95 44.68 -34.14
N VAL A 827 16.43 44.52 -32.92
CA VAL A 827 15.88 45.62 -32.13
C VAL A 827 16.50 45.61 -30.73
N GLN A 828 16.59 46.78 -30.13
CA GLN A 828 16.97 46.98 -28.74
C GLN A 828 15.81 47.66 -28.02
N ALA A 829 15.50 47.16 -26.83
CA ALA A 829 14.40 47.66 -26.02
C ALA A 829 14.89 48.07 -24.64
N ALA A 830 14.24 49.07 -24.07
CA ALA A 830 14.28 49.40 -22.66
C ALA A 830 12.86 49.47 -22.11
N SER A 831 12.74 49.52 -20.80
CA SER A 831 11.45 49.72 -20.14
C SER A 831 11.64 50.56 -18.89
N ASP A 832 10.67 51.42 -18.65
CA ASP A 832 10.65 52.31 -17.51
C ASP A 832 9.23 52.43 -16.98
N THR A 833 9.09 53.07 -15.82
CA THR A 833 7.80 53.45 -15.27
C THR A 833 7.85 54.95 -14.98
N PRO A 834 7.07 55.78 -15.69
CA PRO A 834 7.04 57.22 -15.42
C PRO A 834 6.31 57.55 -14.10
N PHE A 835 5.75 56.55 -13.42
CA PHE A 835 5.02 56.71 -12.16
C PHE A 835 5.88 56.50 -10.91
N ALA A 836 7.11 56.00 -11.05
CA ALA A 836 8.02 55.78 -9.92
C ALA A 836 8.73 57.08 -9.51
N LEU A 837 8.00 57.98 -8.84
CA LEU A 837 8.55 59.23 -8.31
C LEU A 837 9.27 58.99 -6.98
N VAL A 838 10.47 59.57 -6.79
CA VAL A 838 11.22 59.49 -5.52
C VAL A 838 10.37 59.96 -4.33
N SER A 839 9.48 60.93 -4.55
CA SER A 839 8.55 61.45 -3.54
C SER A 839 7.50 60.45 -3.05
N THR A 840 7.32 59.32 -3.74
CA THR A 840 6.33 58.29 -3.39
C THR A 840 6.94 57.12 -2.61
N ILE A 841 8.26 57.10 -2.41
CA ILE A 841 8.97 56.05 -1.68
C ILE A 841 8.86 56.35 -0.16
N PRO A 842 8.16 55.52 0.64
CA PRO A 842 7.91 55.84 2.05
C PRO A 842 9.19 55.90 2.90
N VAL A 843 10.17 55.03 2.61
CA VAL A 843 11.49 55.01 3.25
C VAL A 843 12.53 54.64 2.19
N PHE A 844 13.35 55.61 1.80
CA PHE A 844 14.35 55.43 0.74
C PHE A 844 15.44 54.41 1.11
N SER A 845 15.86 54.38 2.38
CA SER A 845 16.88 53.45 2.90
C SER A 845 16.42 51.98 3.01
N ALA A 846 15.12 51.72 2.88
CA ALA A 846 14.55 50.38 2.91
C ALA A 846 14.40 49.75 1.50
N GLN A 847 14.72 50.49 0.44
CA GLN A 847 14.64 49.98 -0.93
C GLN A 847 15.91 49.19 -1.26
N ALA A 848 15.73 47.91 -1.59
CA ALA A 848 16.83 47.04 -2.03
C ALA A 848 17.40 47.46 -3.40
N SER A 849 16.62 48.16 -4.23
CA SER A 849 17.03 48.70 -5.53
C SER A 849 16.11 49.86 -5.91
N VAL A 850 16.66 50.87 -6.58
CA VAL A 850 15.91 51.94 -7.27
C VAL A 850 15.61 51.60 -8.73
N GLN A 851 16.21 50.53 -9.26
CA GLN A 851 15.88 49.96 -10.56
C GLN A 851 14.76 48.92 -10.39
N GLY A 852 13.63 49.13 -11.06
CA GLY A 852 12.47 48.23 -11.01
C GLY A 852 12.67 46.93 -11.81
N ASN A 853 11.98 45.86 -11.39
CA ASN A 853 11.90 44.63 -12.17
C ASN A 853 10.71 44.70 -13.14
N PHE A 854 11.00 44.84 -14.42
CA PHE A 854 9.99 44.96 -15.49
C PHE A 854 9.79 43.68 -16.28
N SER A 855 10.30 42.53 -15.79
CA SER A 855 10.18 41.25 -16.47
C SER A 855 8.70 40.88 -16.73
N GLY A 856 8.37 40.60 -18.00
CA GLY A 856 7.02 40.24 -18.43
C GLY A 856 6.03 41.40 -18.56
N LYS A 857 6.44 42.65 -18.29
CA LYS A 857 5.54 43.82 -18.31
C LYS A 857 5.54 44.59 -19.64
N SER A 858 6.54 44.38 -20.48
CA SER A 858 6.73 45.04 -21.77
C SER A 858 7.28 44.07 -22.81
N SER A 859 6.98 44.31 -24.09
CA SER A 859 7.58 43.55 -25.20
C SER A 859 7.56 44.35 -26.51
N LEU A 860 8.37 43.90 -27.48
CA LEU A 860 8.35 44.38 -28.85
C LEU A 860 7.94 43.25 -29.79
N ALA A 861 7.22 43.57 -30.86
CA ALA A 861 7.00 42.65 -31.97
C ALA A 861 7.45 43.29 -33.29
N ILE A 862 8.32 42.60 -34.03
CA ILE A 862 8.77 43.04 -35.35
C ILE A 862 7.78 42.51 -36.39
N GLU A 863 7.41 43.35 -37.35
CA GLU A 863 6.59 42.98 -38.48
C GLU A 863 7.28 43.37 -39.79
N ILE A 864 7.10 42.51 -40.80
CA ILE A 864 7.65 42.67 -42.14
C ILE A 864 6.48 42.70 -43.14
N ASP A 865 6.66 43.48 -44.20
CA ASP A 865 5.80 43.45 -45.39
C ASP A 865 6.69 43.38 -46.64
N THR A 866 6.22 42.66 -47.64
CA THR A 866 7.01 42.28 -48.82
C THR A 866 6.22 42.48 -50.11
N ALA A 867 6.87 42.91 -51.19
CA ALA A 867 6.26 43.02 -52.51
C ALA A 867 7.12 42.35 -53.60
N GLN A 868 6.48 41.77 -54.63
CA GLN A 868 7.15 41.00 -55.67
C GLN A 868 7.53 41.81 -56.92
N ASN A 869 6.59 42.48 -57.61
CA ASN A 869 6.95 43.28 -58.82
C ASN A 869 6.01 44.49 -59.12
N ASN A 870 4.76 44.49 -58.65
CA ASN A 870 3.77 45.52 -58.99
C ASN A 870 3.46 46.52 -57.85
N LEU A 871 4.34 46.68 -56.86
CA LEU A 871 4.09 47.45 -55.63
C LEU A 871 2.87 46.99 -54.81
N VAL A 872 2.35 45.79 -55.07
CA VAL A 872 1.31 45.16 -54.27
C VAL A 872 1.95 44.56 -53.02
N TRP A 873 1.79 45.25 -51.90
CA TRP A 873 2.19 44.80 -50.58
C TRP A 873 1.28 43.67 -50.08
N GLN A 874 1.87 42.65 -49.48
CA GLN A 874 1.16 41.44 -49.02
C GLN A 874 0.51 41.64 -47.64
N GLY A 875 0.79 42.76 -46.98
CA GLY A 875 0.30 43.08 -45.65
C GLY A 875 1.32 42.74 -44.57
N TRP A 876 1.19 43.44 -43.45
CA TRP A 876 2.07 43.28 -42.30
C TRP A 876 1.86 41.92 -41.64
N ARG A 877 2.96 41.20 -41.41
CA ARG A 877 3.00 39.94 -40.68
C ARG A 877 4.15 39.90 -39.69
N PRO A 878 4.07 39.11 -38.59
CA PRO A 878 5.19 38.93 -37.67
C PRO A 878 6.44 38.48 -38.42
N PHE A 879 7.57 39.13 -38.11
CA PHE A 879 8.86 38.77 -38.67
C PHE A 879 9.39 37.49 -38.00
N VAL A 880 9.69 36.49 -38.81
CA VAL A 880 10.41 35.28 -38.42
C VAL A 880 11.77 35.31 -39.13
N PRO A 881 12.90 35.15 -38.42
CA PRO A 881 14.22 35.06 -39.07
C PRO A 881 14.25 33.94 -40.11
N GLY A 882 14.70 34.24 -41.33
CA GLY A 882 14.73 33.25 -42.41
C GLY A 882 14.77 33.87 -43.81
N GLN A 883 14.49 33.03 -44.81
CA GLN A 883 14.40 33.44 -46.21
C GLN A 883 13.02 33.98 -46.58
N TYR A 884 13.02 35.09 -47.30
CA TYR A 884 11.81 35.71 -47.85
C TYR A 884 11.96 35.86 -49.35
N ILE A 885 10.97 35.37 -50.11
CA ILE A 885 10.91 35.53 -51.56
C ILE A 885 10.19 36.84 -51.88
N ALA A 886 10.95 37.91 -52.13
CA ALA A 886 10.40 39.20 -52.46
C ALA A 886 11.41 40.06 -53.23
N ARG A 887 10.92 41.14 -53.84
CA ARG A 887 11.76 42.18 -54.43
C ARG A 887 11.91 43.37 -53.50
N ARG A 888 10.83 43.76 -52.81
CA ARG A 888 10.83 44.88 -51.88
C ARG A 888 10.51 44.45 -50.46
N PHE A 889 11.18 45.09 -49.50
CA PHE A 889 11.07 44.81 -48.07
C PHE A 889 10.86 46.10 -47.29
N ARG A 890 9.88 46.10 -46.39
CA ARG A 890 9.68 47.16 -45.39
C ARG A 890 9.38 46.57 -44.01
N PHE A 891 9.71 47.32 -42.97
CA PHE A 891 9.66 46.85 -41.59
C PHE A 891 8.89 47.83 -40.69
N ARG A 892 8.24 47.30 -39.66
CA ARG A 892 7.72 48.10 -38.54
C ARG A 892 7.87 47.33 -37.23
N VAL A 893 7.89 48.06 -36.13
CA VAL A 893 7.96 47.52 -34.77
C VAL A 893 6.72 47.93 -34.01
N LYS A 894 6.05 46.97 -33.40
CA LYS A 894 4.97 47.18 -32.43
C LYS A 894 5.55 47.23 -31.03
N LEU A 895 5.36 48.34 -30.35
CA LEU A 895 5.64 48.49 -28.92
C LEU A 895 4.43 47.98 -28.16
N ILE A 896 4.62 47.13 -27.15
CA ILE A 896 3.53 46.50 -26.38
C ILE A 896 3.81 46.67 -24.90
N SER A 897 2.81 47.11 -24.14
CA SER A 897 2.85 47.09 -22.67
C SER A 897 1.74 46.17 -22.13
N ALA A 898 2.12 45.29 -21.22
CA ALA A 898 1.22 44.39 -20.48
C ALA A 898 0.86 44.95 -19.10
N ASP A 899 1.49 46.06 -18.67
CA ASP A 899 1.24 46.73 -17.40
C ASP A 899 0.97 48.22 -17.66
N PRO A 900 -0.21 48.76 -17.25
CA PRO A 900 -0.56 50.16 -17.48
C PRO A 900 0.36 51.17 -16.76
N THR A 901 1.37 50.70 -16.03
CA THR A 901 2.37 51.53 -15.34
C THR A 901 3.76 51.48 -15.97
N VAL A 902 4.01 50.64 -16.98
CA VAL A 902 5.33 50.41 -17.58
C VAL A 902 5.32 50.79 -19.06
N SER A 903 6.19 51.70 -19.48
CA SER A 903 6.36 52.05 -20.89
C SER A 903 7.42 51.18 -21.55
N THR A 904 7.14 50.86 -22.82
CA THR A 904 8.06 50.14 -23.69
C THR A 904 8.81 51.16 -24.53
N ILE A 905 10.12 51.06 -24.57
CA ILE A 905 11.01 51.98 -25.27
C ILE A 905 11.81 51.19 -26.31
N LEU A 906 11.75 51.59 -27.57
CA LEU A 906 12.58 51.09 -28.66
C LEU A 906 13.82 51.98 -28.79
N THR A 907 14.99 51.46 -28.41
CA THR A 907 16.27 52.19 -28.34
C THR A 907 17.21 51.89 -29.51
N GLY A 908 16.93 50.85 -30.29
CA GLY A 908 17.71 50.53 -31.49
C GLY A 908 16.93 49.66 -32.46
N MET A 909 17.14 49.86 -33.75
CA MET A 909 16.61 49.00 -34.81
C MET A 909 17.60 48.94 -35.97
N THR A 910 18.01 47.75 -36.35
CA THR A 910 18.86 47.47 -37.51
C THR A 910 18.19 46.43 -38.40
N PHE A 911 18.40 46.52 -39.70
CA PHE A 911 17.95 45.48 -40.62
C PHE A 911 18.80 45.40 -41.87
N SER A 912 18.88 44.19 -42.44
CA SER A 912 19.58 43.92 -43.69
C SER A 912 18.86 42.85 -44.52
N VAL A 913 19.04 42.94 -45.84
CA VAL A 913 18.59 41.93 -46.81
C VAL A 913 19.81 41.44 -47.56
N ASP A 914 20.07 40.15 -47.45
CA ASP A 914 21.20 39.45 -48.04
C ASP A 914 20.71 38.59 -49.22
N MET A 915 21.27 38.86 -50.39
CA MET A 915 20.89 38.21 -51.65
C MET A 915 21.79 37.00 -51.91
N PRO A 916 21.24 35.87 -52.37
CA PRO A 916 22.03 34.68 -52.67
C PRO A 916 23.06 34.96 -53.78
N ASP A 917 24.25 34.36 -53.64
CA ASP A 917 25.25 34.30 -54.71
C ASP A 917 24.61 33.74 -55.99
N ARG A 918 24.68 34.51 -57.07
CA ARG A 918 24.30 34.09 -58.41
C ARG A 918 25.53 33.71 -59.23
N VAL A 919 25.40 32.63 -60.00
CA VAL A 919 26.39 32.21 -60.97
C VAL A 919 25.73 32.18 -62.35
N ASP A 920 26.30 32.90 -63.30
CA ASP A 920 25.94 32.81 -64.72
C ASP A 920 27.08 32.09 -65.45
N THR A 921 26.77 31.18 -66.37
CA THR A 921 27.81 30.35 -67.00
C THR A 921 27.53 30.14 -68.48
N GLY A 922 28.58 29.86 -69.23
CA GLY A 922 28.46 29.35 -70.60
C GLY A 922 29.59 28.39 -70.93
N THR A 923 29.24 27.33 -71.65
CA THR A 923 30.17 26.25 -72.03
C THR A 923 30.41 26.22 -73.54
N ALA A 924 31.64 25.90 -73.95
CA ALA A 924 32.04 25.77 -75.34
C ALA A 924 31.64 26.97 -76.24
N LEU A 925 31.67 28.18 -75.67
CA LEU A 925 31.34 29.39 -76.39
C LEU A 925 32.41 29.66 -77.45
N ALA A 926 32.04 29.60 -78.73
CA ALA A 926 32.92 29.99 -79.82
C ALA A 926 33.16 31.51 -79.81
N VAL A 927 34.42 31.90 -79.59
CA VAL A 927 34.91 33.28 -79.63
C VAL A 927 35.72 33.44 -80.93
N PRO A 928 35.25 34.26 -81.89
CA PRO A 928 35.98 34.54 -83.12
C PRO A 928 37.19 35.44 -82.85
N ALA A 929 38.10 35.56 -83.82
CA ALA A 929 39.32 36.37 -83.69
C ALA A 929 39.05 37.85 -83.30
N ALA A 930 37.90 38.40 -83.68
CA ALA A 930 37.48 39.76 -83.34
C ALA A 930 36.94 39.92 -81.89
N GLY A 931 36.83 38.83 -81.12
CA GLY A 931 36.20 38.82 -79.79
C GLY A 931 34.69 38.61 -79.83
N LYS A 932 34.08 38.44 -78.65
CA LYS A 932 32.64 38.19 -78.48
C LYS A 932 32.12 38.86 -77.21
N ALA A 933 30.98 39.54 -77.32
CA ALA A 933 30.22 40.04 -76.19
C ALA A 933 29.32 38.95 -75.61
N VAL A 934 29.27 38.87 -74.28
CA VAL A 934 28.40 37.98 -73.50
C VAL A 934 27.52 38.86 -72.62
N VAL A 935 26.21 38.71 -72.77
CA VAL A 935 25.20 39.39 -71.94
C VAL A 935 24.72 38.41 -70.88
N PHE A 936 24.70 38.83 -69.62
CA PHE A 936 24.16 38.01 -68.53
C PHE A 936 22.64 37.89 -68.64
N ALA A 937 22.07 36.75 -68.24
CA ALA A 937 20.63 36.48 -68.35
C ALA A 937 19.77 37.48 -67.54
N THR A 938 20.35 38.03 -66.49
CA THR A 938 19.81 39.12 -65.65
C THR A 938 20.98 40.00 -65.20
N PRO A 939 20.83 41.32 -65.02
CA PRO A 939 21.91 42.15 -64.46
C PRO A 939 22.29 41.70 -63.04
N PHE A 940 23.57 41.76 -62.69
CA PHE A 940 24.06 41.64 -61.30
C PHE A 940 23.94 43.00 -60.58
N GLN A 941 23.87 43.00 -59.24
CA GLN A 941 23.83 44.23 -58.43
C GLN A 941 25.18 44.96 -58.40
N ILE A 942 26.27 44.19 -58.43
CA ILE A 942 27.65 44.70 -58.58
C ILE A 942 28.34 43.98 -59.75
N VAL A 943 29.45 44.54 -60.25
CA VAL A 943 30.21 43.89 -61.34
C VAL A 943 30.68 42.50 -60.86
N PRO A 944 30.26 41.39 -61.51
CA PRO A 944 30.59 40.04 -61.04
C PRO A 944 32.04 39.69 -61.36
N ASN A 945 32.59 38.71 -60.63
CA ASN A 945 33.89 38.14 -60.96
C ASN A 945 33.73 37.20 -62.15
N VAL A 946 34.36 37.53 -63.28
CA VAL A 946 34.31 36.73 -64.51
C VAL A 946 35.58 35.86 -64.61
N GLN A 947 35.38 34.55 -64.63
CA GLN A 947 36.40 33.54 -64.87
C GLN A 947 36.22 32.94 -66.26
N ILE A 948 37.32 32.78 -66.99
CA ILE A 948 37.32 32.23 -68.35
C ILE A 948 38.36 31.12 -68.44
N THR A 949 37.97 30.01 -69.07
CA THR A 949 38.83 28.86 -69.36
C THR A 949 38.83 28.63 -70.86
N ILE A 950 40.00 28.69 -71.50
CA ILE A 950 40.15 28.37 -72.92
C ILE A 950 40.13 26.85 -73.08
N LEU A 951 39.29 26.35 -73.99
CA LEU A 951 39.26 24.93 -74.36
C LEU A 951 40.29 24.65 -75.46
N ASN A 952 41.07 23.59 -75.28
CA ASN A 952 42.17 23.20 -76.17
C ASN A 952 43.15 24.36 -76.44
N PRO A 953 43.76 24.96 -75.39
CA PRO A 953 44.63 26.12 -75.56
C PRO A 953 45.89 25.75 -76.35
N VAL A 954 46.32 26.64 -77.23
CA VAL A 954 47.63 26.59 -77.90
C VAL A 954 48.61 27.43 -77.08
N ALA A 955 49.88 27.01 -77.03
CA ALA A 955 50.92 27.77 -76.35
C ALA A 955 50.93 29.24 -76.82
N GLY A 956 50.86 30.18 -75.88
CA GLY A 956 50.79 31.62 -76.15
C GLY A 956 49.38 32.22 -76.20
N ASP A 957 48.31 31.43 -76.06
CA ASP A 957 46.95 31.95 -75.95
C ASP A 957 46.74 32.68 -74.61
N VAL A 958 46.24 33.91 -74.67
CA VAL A 958 45.93 34.79 -73.52
C VAL A 958 44.50 35.31 -73.63
N ILE A 959 43.80 35.37 -72.50
CA ILE A 959 42.47 35.98 -72.39
C ILE A 959 42.64 37.50 -72.30
N ALA A 960 42.02 38.24 -73.21
CA ALA A 960 41.92 39.68 -73.17
C ALA A 960 40.45 40.09 -72.98
N PHE A 961 40.23 41.14 -72.20
CA PHE A 961 38.95 41.82 -72.07
C PHE A 961 39.06 43.19 -72.77
N PRO A 962 38.60 43.34 -74.03
CA PRO A 962 38.67 44.61 -74.75
C PRO A 962 37.89 45.74 -74.05
N ALA A 963 36.93 45.38 -73.20
CA ALA A 963 36.24 46.28 -72.28
C ALA A 963 36.11 45.59 -70.92
N GLN A 964 36.15 46.37 -69.83
CA GLN A 964 35.95 45.84 -68.48
C GLN A 964 34.55 45.23 -68.33
N PRO A 965 34.40 44.11 -67.59
CA PRO A 965 33.10 43.56 -67.25
C PRO A 965 32.19 44.61 -66.57
N THR A 966 30.90 44.53 -66.86
CA THR A 966 29.85 45.38 -66.27
C THR A 966 28.84 44.50 -65.53
N THR A 967 27.89 45.10 -64.81
CA THR A 967 26.78 44.36 -64.20
C THR A 967 25.88 43.63 -65.21
N THR A 968 25.93 44.00 -66.49
CA THR A 968 25.07 43.44 -67.55
C THR A 968 25.77 42.44 -68.48
N GLY A 969 27.10 42.38 -68.46
CA GLY A 969 27.85 41.48 -69.34
C GLY A 969 29.34 41.82 -69.45
N PHE A 970 30.07 41.08 -70.29
CA PHE A 970 31.48 41.31 -70.58
C PHE A 970 31.82 41.01 -72.05
N THR A 971 32.95 41.52 -72.54
CA THR A 971 33.48 41.19 -73.87
C THR A 971 34.81 40.47 -73.72
N VAL A 972 34.95 39.31 -74.38
CA VAL A 972 36.17 38.48 -74.34
C VAL A 972 36.77 38.32 -75.72
N GLN A 973 38.09 38.40 -75.81
CA GLN A 973 38.88 38.09 -76.99
C GLN A 973 40.05 37.18 -76.57
N ILE A 974 40.38 36.18 -77.39
CA ILE A 974 41.58 35.37 -77.17
C ILE A 974 42.66 35.83 -78.13
N THR A 975 43.85 36.13 -77.61
CA THR A 975 45.00 36.57 -78.39
C THR A 975 46.13 35.59 -78.29
N ASN A 976 46.84 35.32 -79.39
CA ASN A 976 48.11 34.60 -79.39
C ASN A 976 49.18 35.52 -79.97
N ALA A 977 50.27 35.76 -79.23
CA ALA A 977 51.31 36.72 -79.60
C ALA A 977 50.78 38.12 -80.00
N GLY A 978 49.69 38.58 -79.38
CA GLY A 978 49.07 39.89 -79.61
C GLY A 978 48.06 39.96 -80.78
N VAL A 979 47.84 38.86 -81.51
CA VAL A 979 46.85 38.79 -82.61
C VAL A 979 45.62 37.98 -82.16
N GLY A 980 44.42 38.45 -82.51
CA GLY A 980 43.18 37.75 -82.19
C GLY A 980 43.07 36.39 -82.89
N VAL A 981 42.74 35.34 -82.14
CA VAL A 981 42.58 33.97 -82.64
C VAL A 981 41.24 33.39 -82.24
N ALA A 982 40.66 32.54 -83.09
CA ALA A 982 39.41 31.87 -82.78
C ALA A 982 39.63 30.70 -81.80
N ARG A 983 38.90 30.66 -80.68
CA ARG A 983 38.93 29.60 -79.67
C ARG A 983 37.54 29.36 -79.08
N ASN A 984 37.34 28.21 -78.47
CA ASN A 984 36.18 27.95 -77.63
C ASN A 984 36.55 28.20 -76.17
N ILE A 985 35.65 28.79 -75.40
CA ILE A 985 35.86 29.02 -73.97
C ILE A 985 34.71 28.45 -73.14
N ASN A 986 35.02 28.10 -71.90
CA ASN A 986 34.04 28.09 -70.82
C ASN A 986 34.18 29.39 -70.04
N TRP A 987 33.06 29.95 -69.59
CA TRP A 987 33.08 31.12 -68.72
C TRP A 987 32.09 30.97 -67.58
N LEU A 988 32.42 31.61 -66.46
CA LEU A 988 31.63 31.66 -65.24
C LEU A 988 31.71 33.08 -64.69
N ALA A 989 30.56 33.69 -64.43
CA ALA A 989 30.45 34.97 -63.74
C ALA A 989 29.78 34.74 -62.38
N LYS A 990 30.49 35.02 -61.29
CA LYS A 990 29.97 34.90 -59.92
C LYS A 990 29.81 36.28 -59.27
N GLY A 991 28.63 36.58 -58.76
CA GLY A 991 28.28 37.81 -58.06
C GLY A 991 26.93 37.65 -57.37
N TYR A 992 26.23 38.75 -57.08
CA TYR A 992 24.84 38.75 -56.60
C TYR A 992 24.03 39.79 -57.37
#